data_AF-A0A7M7H7T6-F1
#
_entry.id   AF-A0A7M7H7T6-F1
#
_cell.length_a   1.000
_cell.length_b   1.000
_cell.length_c   1.000
_cell.angle_alpha   90.00
_cell.angle_beta   90.00
_cell.angle_gamma   90.00
#
_symmetry.space_group_name_H-M   'P 1'
#
loop_
_entity.id
_entity.type
_entity.pdbx_description
1 polymer ?
#
loop_
_entity_poly.entity_id
_entity_poly.type
_entity_poly.pdbx_seq_one_letter_code
_entity_poly.pdbx_strand_id
1 'polypeptide(L)'
;MAQKHSVCIIGSGNWGSAIAKIVGANAAEKDQFEDRVTMYVYEEMVDGRKLTEIINETHENVKYLPGHKIPENVIAVPDVVEAAKDADILIFVVPHQFIRRICSTLLGKIKPNAIGLSLVKGFDIKEGGGIELISHIIARELHIPVSVLMGANLASEVADEMFCETTIGCKDKVKAPILRELIQTSYFRVVVVEDADSVECCGALKNIVACGAGFVDGMGLGDNTKAAVIRLGLMEMIKFVDVFFPGGKLATFFESCGVADLITTCYGGRNRKVSEAFIQTGKTIEELEREMLNGQKLQGPITAEEVNYMLKNKGMESRFPLFTAIHRICVGELKATDLIDCIRNHPEHMGSAIAKIVGANATKFSDKFEEKVTMYVFEEMVNGKKLTEIINETHENVKYLPGHKLPPNIVAVPDVVEAAKEADILIFVVPHQFIPGLCATLLGKIKPSAVGLSLIKGFAQGDGTNIKLISKIIEEKLKIPCSVLMGANLANEVAEEHFCETTIGCKDKRMGPIMKDCMQTPNFRVTVVEDTEAVEVCGALKNIVACAAGFVDGLALGDNTKAAVIRLGLMEMVRYVDQFHGGSKINTFFESCGVADLITTCYGGRNRKVSEAFVKTGKSIEELEKEMLNGQKLQGPATAEEVNGMLKGCNSTDKFPLFTAVHRICAKELKPQDLIDQIRNHPEHAARQ
;
A
#
# COMPACT_ATOMS: atom_id res chain seq x y z
N MET A 1 5.04 22.93 -40.49
CA MET A 1 4.48 22.04 -39.44
C MET A 1 5.61 21.70 -38.48
N ALA A 2 5.32 21.42 -37.21
CA ALA A 2 6.33 20.83 -36.33
C ALA A 2 6.71 19.44 -36.85
N GLN A 3 7.94 19.00 -36.60
CA GLN A 3 8.36 17.64 -36.94
C GLN A 3 7.65 16.65 -36.01
N LYS A 4 6.94 15.69 -36.60
CA LYS A 4 6.28 14.59 -35.86
C LYS A 4 7.32 13.63 -35.30
N HIS A 5 7.02 13.03 -34.15
CA HIS A 5 7.83 11.99 -33.53
C HIS A 5 7.39 10.61 -33.99
N SER A 6 8.31 9.86 -34.58
CA SER A 6 8.15 8.46 -34.94
C SER A 6 8.47 7.53 -33.76
N VAL A 7 7.74 6.43 -33.61
CA VAL A 7 7.79 5.58 -32.40
C VAL A 7 8.02 4.11 -32.75
N CYS A 8 8.96 3.47 -32.05
CA CYS A 8 9.21 2.04 -32.12
C CYS A 8 9.07 1.39 -30.72
N ILE A 9 8.28 0.33 -30.66
CA ILE A 9 8.11 -0.53 -29.48
C ILE A 9 9.03 -1.74 -29.63
N ILE A 10 10.07 -1.80 -28.80
CA ILE A 10 11.03 -2.88 -28.75
C ILE A 10 10.51 -3.93 -27.75
N GLY A 11 9.69 -4.86 -28.24
CA GLY A 11 9.16 -5.98 -27.49
C GLY A 11 7.66 -6.21 -27.70
N SER A 12 7.27 -7.49 -27.80
CA SER A 12 5.92 -7.94 -28.19
C SER A 12 5.33 -8.98 -27.25
N GLY A 13 5.79 -9.03 -26.00
CA GLY A 13 5.15 -9.85 -24.96
C GLY A 13 3.78 -9.31 -24.56
N ASN A 14 3.19 -9.86 -23.50
CA ASN A 14 1.88 -9.44 -23.00
C ASN A 14 1.83 -7.92 -22.72
N TRP A 15 2.79 -7.40 -21.94
CA TRP A 15 2.89 -5.97 -21.65
C TRP A 15 3.26 -5.11 -22.86
N GLY A 16 4.11 -5.61 -23.77
CA GLY A 16 4.45 -4.89 -25.01
C GLY A 16 3.23 -4.71 -25.92
N SER A 17 2.38 -5.74 -26.01
CA SER A 17 1.14 -5.70 -26.79
C SER A 17 0.08 -4.79 -26.15
N ALA A 18 -0.05 -4.81 -24.82
CA ALA A 18 -0.96 -3.92 -24.10
C ALA A 18 -0.57 -2.44 -24.26
N ILE A 19 0.74 -2.14 -24.22
CA ILE A 19 1.26 -0.79 -24.47
C ILE A 19 1.17 -0.41 -25.96
N ALA A 20 1.28 -1.37 -26.88
CA ALA A 20 1.04 -1.11 -28.30
C ALA A 20 -0.39 -0.64 -28.58
N LYS A 21 -1.41 -1.10 -27.84
CA LYS A 21 -2.76 -0.53 -27.91
C LYS A 21 -2.76 0.98 -27.62
N ILE A 22 -2.17 1.37 -26.49
CA ILE A 22 -2.11 2.75 -26.01
C ILE A 22 -1.32 3.64 -26.97
N VAL A 23 -0.11 3.19 -27.34
CA VAL A 23 0.83 3.96 -28.17
C VAL A 23 0.28 4.13 -29.59
N GLY A 24 -0.29 3.08 -30.20
CA GLY A 24 -0.93 3.16 -31.52
C GLY A 24 -2.12 4.12 -31.54
N ALA A 25 -3.00 4.04 -30.54
CA ALA A 25 -4.15 4.94 -30.43
C ALA A 25 -3.73 6.41 -30.25
N ASN A 26 -2.81 6.69 -29.31
CA ASN A 26 -2.29 8.04 -29.09
C ASN A 26 -1.51 8.59 -30.30
N ALA A 27 -0.83 7.73 -31.07
CA ALA A 27 -0.11 8.12 -32.28
C ALA A 27 -1.05 8.50 -33.44
N ALA A 28 -2.17 7.80 -33.59
CA ALA A 28 -3.23 8.15 -34.55
C ALA A 28 -3.96 9.45 -34.16
N GLU A 29 -4.25 9.64 -32.87
CA GLU A 29 -5.05 10.77 -32.38
C GLU A 29 -4.28 12.09 -32.35
N LYS A 30 -2.98 12.07 -32.03
CA LYS A 30 -2.24 13.29 -31.66
C LYS A 30 -1.25 13.71 -32.74
N ASP A 31 -1.48 14.90 -33.31
CA ASP A 31 -0.72 15.51 -34.42
C ASP A 31 0.81 15.56 -34.24
N GLN A 32 1.32 15.48 -33.01
CA GLN A 32 2.76 15.50 -32.70
C GLN A 32 3.48 14.16 -32.92
N PHE A 33 2.74 13.07 -33.18
CA PHE A 33 3.31 11.76 -33.49
C PHE A 33 3.07 11.40 -34.96
N GLU A 34 3.93 10.54 -35.51
CA GLU A 34 3.65 9.84 -36.76
C GLU A 34 2.66 8.71 -36.48
N ASP A 35 1.62 8.59 -37.31
CA ASP A 35 0.57 7.58 -37.15
C ASP A 35 1.14 6.16 -37.15
N ARG A 36 2.08 5.87 -38.05
CA ARG A 36 2.73 4.56 -38.14
C ARG A 36 3.67 4.31 -36.95
N VAL A 37 3.28 3.38 -36.10
CA VAL A 37 4.10 2.84 -34.99
C VAL A 37 4.71 1.50 -35.42
N THR A 38 6.00 1.27 -35.17
CA THR A 38 6.62 -0.05 -35.34
C THR A 38 6.62 -0.83 -34.03
N MET A 39 6.45 -2.15 -34.09
CA MET A 39 6.62 -3.05 -32.95
C MET A 39 7.56 -4.20 -33.35
N TYR A 40 8.72 -4.28 -32.70
CA TYR A 40 9.63 -5.41 -32.85
C TYR A 40 9.01 -6.68 -32.23
N VAL A 41 8.78 -7.67 -33.07
CA VAL A 41 8.31 -9.00 -32.69
C VAL A 41 9.42 -9.99 -32.93
N TYR A 42 9.86 -10.71 -31.90
CA TYR A 42 10.76 -11.85 -32.12
C TYR A 42 10.00 -12.92 -32.90
N GLU A 43 10.52 -13.32 -34.07
CA GLU A 43 9.76 -14.15 -34.99
C GLU A 43 9.53 -15.56 -34.45
N GLU A 44 8.28 -15.98 -34.44
CA GLU A 44 7.84 -17.29 -33.96
C GLU A 44 6.78 -17.87 -34.89
N MET A 45 6.72 -19.19 -34.99
CA MET A 45 5.70 -19.89 -35.75
C MET A 45 4.50 -20.21 -34.85
N VAL A 46 3.32 -19.72 -35.22
CA VAL A 46 2.04 -20.06 -34.57
C VAL A 46 1.13 -20.64 -35.65
N ASP A 47 0.61 -21.85 -35.44
CA ASP A 47 -0.23 -22.60 -36.38
C ASP A 47 0.30 -22.63 -37.84
N GLY A 48 1.63 -22.75 -37.97
CA GLY A 48 2.31 -22.82 -39.27
C GLY A 48 2.52 -21.47 -39.98
N ARG A 49 2.15 -20.35 -39.35
CA ARG A 49 2.34 -18.98 -39.87
C ARG A 49 3.29 -18.18 -38.99
N LYS A 50 3.90 -17.12 -39.54
CA LYS A 50 4.72 -16.20 -38.74
C LYS A 50 3.85 -15.35 -37.83
N LEU A 51 4.28 -15.14 -36.58
CA LEU A 51 3.57 -14.30 -35.63
C LEU A 51 3.47 -12.84 -36.11
N THR A 52 4.48 -12.34 -36.83
CA THR A 52 4.41 -11.00 -37.47
C THR A 52 3.31 -10.89 -38.52
N GLU A 53 3.15 -11.91 -39.37
CA GLU A 53 2.12 -11.98 -40.41
C GLU A 53 0.72 -12.04 -39.76
N ILE A 54 0.55 -12.86 -38.72
CA ILE A 54 -0.71 -12.92 -37.96
C ILE A 54 -1.04 -11.55 -37.36
N ILE A 55 -0.11 -10.92 -36.63
CA ILE A 55 -0.36 -9.62 -35.99
C ILE A 55 -0.70 -8.54 -37.02
N ASN A 56 -0.01 -8.50 -38.16
CA ASN A 56 -0.26 -7.49 -39.20
C ASN A 56 -1.56 -7.71 -39.99
N GLU A 57 -2.08 -8.94 -40.07
CA GLU A 57 -3.35 -9.24 -40.76
C GLU A 57 -4.58 -9.22 -39.82
N THR A 58 -4.43 -9.72 -38.59
CA THR A 58 -5.55 -9.88 -37.64
C THR A 58 -5.58 -8.79 -36.58
N HIS A 59 -4.55 -7.93 -36.53
CA HIS A 59 -4.34 -6.87 -35.55
C HIS A 59 -4.48 -7.39 -34.10
N GLU A 60 -3.89 -8.57 -33.84
CA GLU A 60 -4.01 -9.28 -32.56
C GLU A 60 -2.77 -10.13 -32.30
N ASN A 61 -2.23 -10.05 -31.08
CA ASN A 61 -1.14 -10.92 -30.65
C ASN A 61 -1.71 -12.19 -30.01
N VAL A 62 -2.16 -13.11 -30.86
CA VAL A 62 -2.86 -14.36 -30.48
C VAL A 62 -2.11 -15.23 -29.46
N LYS A 63 -0.79 -15.05 -29.32
CA LYS A 63 0.04 -15.79 -28.36
C LYS A 63 0.18 -15.09 -27.01
N TYR A 64 0.39 -13.78 -27.01
CA TYR A 64 0.79 -13.03 -25.79
C TYR A 64 -0.30 -12.12 -25.22
N LEU A 65 -1.30 -11.74 -26.02
CA LEU A 65 -2.46 -10.95 -25.61
C LEU A 65 -3.71 -11.36 -26.43
N PRO A 66 -4.15 -12.64 -26.33
CA PRO A 66 -5.30 -13.14 -27.10
C PRO A 66 -6.60 -12.41 -26.75
N GLY A 67 -7.45 -12.18 -27.73
CA GLY A 67 -8.76 -11.54 -27.57
C GLY A 67 -8.76 -10.01 -27.60
N HIS A 68 -7.58 -9.35 -27.58
CA HIS A 68 -7.49 -7.89 -27.64
C HIS A 68 -6.94 -7.40 -28.98
N LYS A 69 -7.65 -6.46 -29.60
CA LYS A 69 -7.18 -5.80 -30.82
C LYS A 69 -6.15 -4.72 -30.54
N ILE A 70 -5.10 -4.72 -31.34
CA ILE A 70 -4.06 -3.69 -31.46
C ILE A 70 -4.51 -2.75 -32.59
N PRO A 71 -4.26 -1.42 -32.52
CA PRO A 71 -4.57 -0.50 -33.62
C PRO A 71 -3.88 -0.86 -34.95
N GLU A 72 -4.56 -0.60 -36.07
CA GLU A 72 -4.10 -0.99 -37.42
C GLU A 72 -2.79 -0.30 -37.85
N ASN A 73 -2.49 0.85 -37.25
CA ASN A 73 -1.26 1.62 -37.48
C ASN A 73 -0.02 1.06 -36.77
N VAL A 74 -0.17 0.04 -35.91
CA VAL A 74 0.94 -0.68 -35.28
C VAL A 74 1.40 -1.83 -36.17
N ILE A 75 2.59 -1.68 -36.73
CA ILE A 75 3.18 -2.66 -37.66
C ILE A 75 4.17 -3.57 -36.94
N ALA A 76 3.88 -4.86 -36.90
CA ALA A 76 4.80 -5.89 -36.42
C ALA A 76 5.97 -6.11 -37.39
N VAL A 77 7.20 -6.01 -36.90
CA VAL A 77 8.44 -6.12 -37.68
C VAL A 77 9.37 -7.17 -37.04
N PRO A 78 9.87 -8.17 -37.80
CA PRO A 78 10.70 -9.25 -37.26
C PRO A 78 12.18 -8.89 -37.02
N ASP A 79 12.65 -7.78 -37.60
CA ASP A 79 14.02 -7.29 -37.40
C ASP A 79 14.01 -6.02 -36.54
N VAL A 80 14.83 -6.02 -35.48
CA VAL A 80 14.86 -4.94 -34.49
C VAL A 80 15.50 -3.67 -35.04
N VAL A 81 16.42 -3.77 -36.00
CA VAL A 81 17.05 -2.61 -36.64
C VAL A 81 16.06 -1.95 -37.59
N GLU A 82 15.41 -2.72 -38.46
CA GLU A 82 14.38 -2.21 -39.37
C GLU A 82 13.19 -1.60 -38.63
N ALA A 83 12.84 -2.13 -37.45
CA ALA A 83 11.82 -1.54 -36.58
C ALA A 83 12.25 -0.18 -36.00
N ALA A 84 13.52 -0.03 -35.58
CA ALA A 84 14.00 1.08 -34.75
C ALA A 84 14.78 2.17 -35.50
N LYS A 85 15.32 1.90 -36.70
CA LYS A 85 16.27 2.79 -37.40
C LYS A 85 15.78 4.23 -37.58
N ASP A 86 14.50 4.38 -37.88
CA ASP A 86 13.87 5.65 -38.19
C ASP A 86 13.14 6.26 -36.98
N ALA A 87 13.14 5.63 -35.80
CA ALA A 87 12.32 6.06 -34.66
C ALA A 87 12.98 7.17 -33.82
N ASP A 88 12.21 8.19 -33.46
CA ASP A 88 12.62 9.25 -32.53
C ASP A 88 12.43 8.82 -31.06
N ILE A 89 11.48 7.91 -30.80
CA ILE A 89 11.16 7.37 -29.47
C ILE A 89 11.24 5.84 -29.50
N LEU A 90 12.09 5.27 -28.65
CA LEU A 90 12.31 3.82 -28.49
C LEU A 90 11.74 3.34 -27.16
N ILE A 91 10.68 2.55 -27.19
CA ILE A 91 10.02 2.00 -25.99
C ILE A 91 10.53 0.58 -25.75
N PHE A 92 11.35 0.37 -24.71
CA PHE A 92 11.92 -0.94 -24.38
C PHE A 92 11.01 -1.74 -23.44
N VAL A 93 10.44 -2.83 -23.94
CA VAL A 93 9.43 -3.65 -23.23
C VAL A 93 9.66 -5.16 -23.48
N VAL A 94 10.92 -5.57 -23.30
CA VAL A 94 11.37 -6.98 -23.32
C VAL A 94 11.73 -7.47 -21.91
N PRO A 95 11.75 -8.80 -21.67
CA PRO A 95 12.43 -9.37 -20.51
C PRO A 95 13.89 -8.90 -20.41
N HIS A 96 14.34 -8.57 -19.19
CA HIS A 96 15.61 -7.86 -18.94
C HIS A 96 16.83 -8.56 -19.56
N GLN A 97 16.85 -9.90 -19.57
CA GLN A 97 17.94 -10.72 -20.08
C GLN A 97 18.24 -10.52 -21.58
N PHE A 98 17.34 -9.92 -22.34
CA PHE A 98 17.54 -9.64 -23.77
C PHE A 98 18.09 -8.24 -24.06
N ILE A 99 18.14 -7.34 -23.06
CA ILE A 99 18.48 -5.92 -23.28
C ILE A 99 19.88 -5.74 -23.86
N ARG A 100 20.93 -6.34 -23.27
CA ARG A 100 22.31 -6.18 -23.78
C ARG A 100 22.45 -6.61 -25.24
N ARG A 101 21.84 -7.75 -25.61
CA ARG A 101 21.85 -8.25 -27.00
C ARG A 101 21.15 -7.29 -27.95
N ILE A 102 20.01 -6.74 -27.55
CA ILE A 102 19.24 -5.77 -28.35
C ILE A 102 20.02 -4.47 -28.52
N CYS A 103 20.57 -3.91 -27.44
CA CYS A 103 21.39 -2.70 -27.48
C CYS A 103 22.63 -2.89 -28.39
N SER A 104 23.35 -4.00 -28.24
CA SER A 104 24.48 -4.35 -29.13
C SER A 104 24.07 -4.46 -30.61
N THR A 105 22.85 -4.93 -30.89
CA THR A 105 22.32 -5.03 -32.26
C THR A 105 21.97 -3.66 -32.84
N LEU A 106 21.49 -2.73 -32.01
CA LEU A 106 21.04 -1.38 -32.38
C LEU A 106 22.14 -0.30 -32.38
N LEU A 107 23.27 -0.54 -31.70
CA LEU A 107 24.39 0.40 -31.62
C LEU A 107 24.84 0.88 -33.01
N GLY A 108 24.82 2.20 -33.21
CA GLY A 108 25.19 2.85 -34.47
C GLY A 108 24.14 2.75 -35.59
N LYS A 109 22.94 2.23 -35.32
CA LYS A 109 21.88 1.99 -36.32
C LYS A 109 20.53 2.64 -35.99
N ILE A 110 20.50 3.52 -34.99
CA ILE A 110 19.33 4.31 -34.58
C ILE A 110 19.60 5.81 -34.82
N LYS A 111 18.55 6.64 -34.84
CA LYS A 111 18.68 8.10 -34.93
C LYS A 111 19.58 8.65 -33.80
N PRO A 112 20.58 9.51 -34.09
CA PRO A 112 21.49 10.07 -33.06
C PRO A 112 20.81 10.90 -31.97
N ASN A 113 19.60 11.39 -32.22
CA ASN A 113 18.77 12.18 -31.30
C ASN A 113 17.59 11.39 -30.72
N ALA A 114 17.53 10.07 -30.91
CA ALA A 114 16.48 9.22 -30.36
C ALA A 114 16.46 9.28 -28.82
N ILE A 115 15.29 9.02 -28.24
CA ILE A 115 15.09 8.96 -26.79
C ILE A 115 14.54 7.58 -26.39
N GLY A 116 14.99 7.06 -25.26
CA GLY A 116 14.52 5.78 -24.72
C GLY A 116 13.44 5.94 -23.65
N LEU A 117 12.49 5.00 -23.61
CA LEU A 117 11.57 4.80 -22.50
C LEU A 117 11.60 3.32 -22.09
N SER A 118 12.17 2.98 -20.94
CA SER A 118 12.23 1.60 -20.43
C SER A 118 11.00 1.26 -19.58
N LEU A 119 10.31 0.19 -19.96
CA LEU A 119 9.19 -0.43 -19.23
C LEU A 119 9.62 -1.75 -18.56
N VAL A 120 10.93 -2.03 -18.56
CA VAL A 120 11.51 -3.30 -18.11
C VAL A 120 11.58 -3.33 -16.58
N LYS A 121 10.64 -4.04 -15.95
CA LYS A 121 10.65 -4.27 -14.49
C LYS A 121 11.70 -5.31 -14.12
N GLY A 122 12.75 -4.89 -13.41
CA GLY A 122 13.84 -5.76 -12.95
C GLY A 122 15.17 -5.01 -12.91
N PHE A 123 16.23 -5.73 -12.58
CA PHE A 123 17.61 -5.29 -12.73
C PHE A 123 18.35 -6.27 -13.64
N ASP A 124 19.52 -5.86 -14.13
CA ASP A 124 20.49 -6.79 -14.72
C ASP A 124 21.63 -7.04 -13.73
N ILE A 125 22.39 -8.10 -13.95
CA ILE A 125 23.56 -8.45 -13.14
C ILE A 125 24.76 -7.65 -13.66
N LYS A 126 25.40 -6.90 -12.77
CA LYS A 126 26.61 -6.14 -13.07
C LYS A 126 27.81 -7.07 -13.19
N GLU A 127 28.76 -6.76 -14.07
CA GLU A 127 30.05 -7.42 -14.11
C GLU A 127 30.79 -7.21 -12.77
N GLY A 128 31.12 -8.32 -12.08
CA GLY A 128 31.59 -8.31 -10.69
C GLY A 128 30.49 -8.46 -9.62
N GLY A 129 29.23 -8.66 -10.02
CA GLY A 129 28.07 -8.96 -9.17
C GLY A 129 27.34 -7.74 -8.61
N GLY A 130 26.08 -7.94 -8.24
CA GLY A 130 25.16 -6.89 -7.80
C GLY A 130 24.37 -6.29 -8.96
N ILE A 131 23.41 -5.41 -8.63
CA ILE A 131 22.45 -4.90 -9.61
C ILE A 131 22.99 -3.75 -10.48
N GLU A 132 22.56 -3.72 -11.73
CA GLU A 132 22.66 -2.58 -12.65
C GLU A 132 21.25 -2.22 -13.18
N LEU A 133 20.94 -0.92 -13.22
CA LEU A 133 19.64 -0.44 -13.73
C LEU A 133 19.56 -0.62 -15.25
N ILE A 134 18.40 -1.07 -15.73
CA ILE A 134 18.18 -1.33 -17.16
C ILE A 134 18.23 -0.03 -17.97
N SER A 135 17.69 1.06 -17.43
CA SER A 135 17.81 2.38 -18.06
C SER A 135 19.26 2.85 -18.21
N HIS A 136 20.11 2.59 -17.20
CA HIS A 136 21.53 2.93 -17.24
C HIS A 136 22.30 2.08 -18.27
N ILE A 137 21.93 0.81 -18.44
CA ILE A 137 22.46 -0.03 -19.53
C ILE A 137 22.06 0.54 -20.88
N ILE A 138 20.77 0.73 -21.14
CA ILE A 138 20.28 1.24 -22.43
C ILE A 138 20.95 2.60 -22.75
N ALA A 139 21.05 3.50 -21.77
CA ALA A 139 21.67 4.81 -21.94
C ALA A 139 23.18 4.72 -22.24
N ARG A 140 23.91 3.82 -21.55
CA ARG A 140 25.34 3.58 -21.82
C ARG A 140 25.56 2.95 -23.18
N GLU A 141 24.88 1.84 -23.48
CA GLU A 141 25.13 1.01 -24.67
C GLU A 141 24.66 1.68 -25.97
N LEU A 142 23.64 2.56 -25.92
CA LEU A 142 23.10 3.24 -27.11
C LEU A 142 23.42 4.74 -27.18
N HIS A 143 24.02 5.32 -26.13
CA HIS A 143 24.34 6.75 -26.03
C HIS A 143 23.13 7.70 -26.17
N ILE A 144 21.93 7.23 -25.77
CA ILE A 144 20.68 8.01 -25.79
C ILE A 144 20.21 8.33 -24.36
N PRO A 145 19.47 9.44 -24.14
CA PRO A 145 18.78 9.68 -22.87
C PRO A 145 17.64 8.66 -22.69
N VAL A 146 17.56 8.04 -21.52
CA VAL A 146 16.52 7.03 -21.20
C VAL A 146 15.68 7.49 -20.00
N SER A 147 14.37 7.45 -20.18
CA SER A 147 13.37 7.58 -19.11
C SER A 147 12.82 6.20 -18.75
N VAL A 148 12.08 6.09 -17.65
CA VAL A 148 11.48 4.82 -17.19
C VAL A 148 9.98 4.94 -16.96
N LEU A 149 9.25 3.84 -17.05
CA LEU A 149 7.82 3.76 -16.72
C LEU A 149 7.56 2.55 -15.82
N MET A 150 7.16 2.80 -14.57
CA MET A 150 6.79 1.77 -13.57
C MET A 150 5.48 2.16 -12.87
N GLY A 151 4.69 1.19 -12.41
CA GLY A 151 3.37 1.44 -11.81
C GLY A 151 2.54 0.18 -11.58
N ALA A 152 1.44 0.31 -10.83
CA ALA A 152 0.42 -0.72 -10.65
C ALA A 152 -0.36 -0.93 -11.96
N ASN A 153 0.19 -1.77 -12.85
CA ASN A 153 -0.31 -1.94 -14.21
C ASN A 153 -0.23 -3.40 -14.69
N LEU A 154 -1.09 -4.26 -14.13
CA LEU A 154 -1.32 -5.61 -14.66
C LEU A 154 -1.77 -5.54 -16.13
N ALA A 155 -1.05 -6.25 -17.00
CA ALA A 155 -1.15 -6.08 -18.45
C ALA A 155 -2.53 -6.41 -19.06
N SER A 156 -3.24 -7.40 -18.50
CA SER A 156 -4.61 -7.73 -18.89
C SER A 156 -5.57 -6.59 -18.56
N GLU A 157 -5.57 -6.07 -17.32
CA GLU A 157 -6.44 -4.97 -16.91
C GLU A 157 -6.23 -3.70 -17.77
N VAL A 158 -4.99 -3.43 -18.20
CA VAL A 158 -4.70 -2.33 -19.13
C VAL A 158 -5.22 -2.61 -20.54
N ALA A 159 -5.15 -3.86 -21.01
CA ALA A 159 -5.69 -4.26 -22.30
C ALA A 159 -7.24 -4.33 -22.33
N ASP A 160 -7.86 -4.57 -21.17
CA ASP A 160 -9.29 -4.46 -20.85
C ASP A 160 -9.74 -3.00 -20.63
N GLU A 161 -8.82 -2.03 -20.71
CA GLU A 161 -9.09 -0.59 -20.56
C GLU A 161 -9.64 -0.21 -19.17
N MET A 162 -9.30 -1.01 -18.17
CA MET A 162 -9.62 -0.78 -16.76
C MET A 162 -8.74 0.35 -16.19
N PHE A 163 -9.29 1.14 -15.27
CA PHE A 163 -8.59 2.31 -14.76
C PHE A 163 -7.35 1.93 -13.94
N CYS A 164 -6.22 2.56 -14.24
CA CYS A 164 -4.99 2.42 -13.47
C CYS A 164 -4.06 3.61 -13.68
N GLU A 165 -2.99 3.62 -12.89
CA GLU A 165 -2.02 4.72 -12.83
C GLU A 165 -0.60 4.19 -13.09
N THR A 166 0.24 5.01 -13.70
CA THR A 166 1.67 4.73 -13.83
C THR A 166 2.52 5.97 -13.57
N THR A 167 3.77 5.74 -13.20
CA THR A 167 4.78 6.78 -13.00
C THR A 167 5.80 6.74 -14.12
N ILE A 168 6.06 7.86 -14.79
CA ILE A 168 7.22 8.04 -15.67
C ILE A 168 8.31 8.76 -14.90
N GLY A 169 9.49 8.15 -14.81
CA GLY A 169 10.70 8.79 -14.32
C GLY A 169 11.45 9.45 -15.48
N CYS A 170 11.43 10.78 -15.56
CA CYS A 170 12.07 11.57 -16.62
C CYS A 170 12.73 12.83 -16.03
N LYS A 171 14.06 12.91 -16.11
CA LYS A 171 14.84 14.08 -15.66
C LYS A 171 14.76 15.28 -16.61
N ASP A 172 14.29 15.07 -17.84
CA ASP A 172 14.23 16.09 -18.90
C ASP A 172 12.82 16.70 -19.02
N LYS A 173 12.71 17.99 -18.70
CA LYS A 173 11.44 18.74 -18.70
C LYS A 173 10.83 18.98 -20.09
N VAL A 174 11.62 18.86 -21.16
CA VAL A 174 11.14 18.98 -22.54
C VAL A 174 10.59 17.63 -23.03
N LYS A 175 11.25 16.53 -22.65
CA LYS A 175 10.83 15.17 -23.02
C LYS A 175 9.67 14.64 -22.18
N ALA A 176 9.56 15.07 -20.92
CA ALA A 176 8.52 14.64 -19.99
C ALA A 176 7.08 14.81 -20.52
N PRO A 177 6.65 15.97 -21.07
CA PRO A 177 5.33 16.12 -21.68
C PRO A 177 5.11 15.22 -22.90
N ILE A 178 6.12 15.05 -23.76
CA ILE A 178 6.03 14.21 -24.97
C ILE A 178 5.79 12.74 -24.58
N LEU A 179 6.58 12.21 -23.64
CA LEU A 179 6.44 10.85 -23.15
C LEU A 179 5.11 10.64 -22.40
N ARG A 180 4.64 11.65 -21.66
CA ARG A 180 3.32 11.63 -21.01
C ARG A 180 2.20 11.56 -22.03
N GLU A 181 2.21 12.41 -23.06
CA GLU A 181 1.16 12.42 -24.08
C GLU A 181 1.16 11.18 -24.97
N LEU A 182 2.30 10.53 -25.18
CA LEU A 182 2.38 9.25 -25.90
C LEU A 182 1.70 8.09 -25.16
N ILE A 183 1.67 8.15 -23.82
CA ILE A 183 1.28 7.04 -22.95
C ILE A 183 -0.07 7.26 -22.25
N GLN A 184 -0.45 8.50 -21.95
CA GLN A 184 -1.65 8.80 -21.15
C GLN A 184 -2.94 8.57 -21.95
N THR A 185 -3.91 7.87 -21.34
CA THR A 185 -5.28 7.72 -21.85
C THR A 185 -6.32 8.07 -20.77
N SER A 186 -7.61 7.89 -21.05
CA SER A 186 -8.72 8.04 -20.08
C SER A 186 -8.77 6.94 -19.00
N TYR A 187 -8.08 5.82 -19.23
CA TYR A 187 -7.97 4.69 -18.31
C TYR A 187 -6.53 4.44 -17.81
N PHE A 188 -5.51 4.90 -18.53
CA PHE A 188 -4.10 4.75 -18.18
C PHE A 188 -3.50 6.11 -17.81
N ARG A 189 -3.57 6.48 -16.52
CA ARG A 189 -3.16 7.82 -16.07
C ARG A 189 -1.66 7.87 -15.79
N VAL A 190 -0.98 8.90 -16.31
CA VAL A 190 0.47 9.08 -16.16
C VAL A 190 0.76 10.24 -15.19
N VAL A 191 1.58 9.97 -14.18
CA VAL A 191 2.27 10.99 -13.37
C VAL A 191 3.76 10.99 -13.77
N VAL A 192 4.36 12.16 -13.95
CA VAL A 192 5.78 12.28 -14.27
C VAL A 192 6.56 12.79 -13.06
N VAL A 193 7.71 12.20 -12.78
CA VAL A 193 8.65 12.62 -11.72
C VAL A 193 10.07 12.72 -12.26
N GLU A 194 10.87 13.61 -11.69
CA GLU A 194 12.28 13.84 -12.07
C GLU A 194 13.25 12.74 -11.54
N ASP A 195 12.72 11.60 -11.08
CA ASP A 195 13.40 10.64 -10.20
C ASP A 195 13.38 9.23 -10.81
N ALA A 196 14.08 9.07 -11.93
CA ALA A 196 14.09 7.83 -12.71
C ALA A 196 14.62 6.62 -11.91
N ASP A 197 15.74 6.80 -11.21
CA ASP A 197 16.43 5.75 -10.47
C ASP A 197 15.51 5.14 -9.40
N SER A 198 14.78 5.97 -8.64
CA SER A 198 13.84 5.49 -7.62
C SER A 198 12.60 4.82 -8.22
N VAL A 199 12.07 5.37 -9.33
CA VAL A 199 10.94 4.77 -10.07
C VAL A 199 11.30 3.36 -10.55
N GLU A 200 12.48 3.19 -11.15
CA GLU A 200 12.99 1.90 -11.65
C GLU A 200 13.27 0.91 -10.52
N CYS A 201 13.95 1.36 -9.44
CA CYS A 201 14.22 0.54 -8.27
C CYS A 201 12.94 -0.02 -7.64
N CYS A 202 11.88 0.81 -7.51
CA CYS A 202 10.62 0.33 -6.95
C CYS A 202 10.00 -0.83 -7.77
N GLY A 203 10.06 -0.74 -9.11
CA GLY A 203 9.53 -1.76 -10.02
C GLY A 203 10.22 -3.13 -9.91
N ALA A 204 11.47 -3.17 -9.43
CA ALA A 204 12.23 -4.39 -9.20
C ALA A 204 12.13 -4.87 -7.73
N LEU A 205 12.46 -4.02 -6.76
CA LEU A 205 12.57 -4.36 -5.33
C LEU A 205 11.24 -4.87 -4.74
N LYS A 206 10.09 -4.36 -5.22
CA LYS A 206 8.76 -4.85 -4.82
C LYS A 206 8.59 -6.36 -4.98
N ASN A 207 9.31 -6.99 -5.93
CA ASN A 207 9.20 -8.42 -6.20
C ASN A 207 9.81 -9.26 -5.06
N ILE A 208 10.80 -8.72 -4.34
CA ILE A 208 11.33 -9.32 -3.11
C ILE A 208 10.24 -9.33 -2.05
N VAL A 209 9.65 -8.16 -1.76
CA VAL A 209 8.60 -8.00 -0.75
C VAL A 209 7.38 -8.88 -1.05
N ALA A 210 7.00 -9.01 -2.32
CA ALA A 210 5.93 -9.88 -2.75
C ALA A 210 6.20 -11.38 -2.50
N CYS A 211 7.47 -11.81 -2.49
CA CYS A 211 7.82 -13.17 -2.05
C CYS A 211 7.58 -13.31 -0.54
N GLY A 212 8.02 -12.34 0.26
CA GLY A 212 7.73 -12.30 1.70
C GLY A 212 6.23 -12.32 2.01
N ALA A 213 5.43 -11.55 1.26
CA ALA A 213 3.97 -11.57 1.38
C ALA A 213 3.36 -12.94 1.01
N GLY A 214 3.90 -13.59 -0.02
CA GLY A 214 3.53 -14.98 -0.36
C GLY A 214 3.94 -15.99 0.72
N PHE A 215 5.07 -15.81 1.39
CA PHE A 215 5.46 -16.67 2.52
C PHE A 215 4.48 -16.54 3.70
N VAL A 216 4.02 -15.31 4.00
CA VAL A 216 2.98 -15.05 5.02
C VAL A 216 1.66 -15.75 4.64
N ASP A 217 1.22 -15.61 3.39
CA ASP A 217 0.02 -16.30 2.87
C ASP A 217 0.17 -17.83 2.97
N GLY A 218 1.32 -18.37 2.57
CA GLY A 218 1.60 -19.81 2.57
C GLY A 218 1.71 -20.43 3.97
N MET A 219 2.06 -19.63 4.98
CA MET A 219 1.99 -20.00 6.40
C MET A 219 0.59 -19.85 7.00
N GLY A 220 -0.39 -19.31 6.27
CA GLY A 220 -1.75 -19.06 6.76
C GLY A 220 -1.85 -17.92 7.78
N LEU A 221 -0.91 -16.96 7.75
CA LEU A 221 -0.86 -15.84 8.69
C LEU A 221 -1.77 -14.67 8.26
N GLY A 222 -2.18 -13.87 9.25
CA GLY A 222 -3.21 -12.83 9.09
C GLY A 222 -2.81 -11.59 8.27
N ASP A 223 -3.83 -10.80 7.92
CA ASP A 223 -3.69 -9.61 7.06
C ASP A 223 -2.78 -8.55 7.70
N ASN A 224 -2.74 -8.42 9.03
CA ASN A 224 -1.83 -7.45 9.66
C ASN A 224 -0.36 -7.87 9.52
N THR A 225 -0.04 -9.18 9.63
CA THR A 225 1.33 -9.67 9.42
C THR A 225 1.77 -9.45 7.97
N LYS A 226 0.84 -9.61 7.01
CA LYS A 226 1.08 -9.30 5.61
C LYS A 226 1.29 -7.80 5.37
N ALA A 227 0.44 -6.95 5.94
CA ALA A 227 0.58 -5.49 5.87
C ALA A 227 1.90 -5.01 6.50
N ALA A 228 2.36 -5.68 7.56
CA ALA A 228 3.66 -5.45 8.15
C ALA A 228 4.79 -5.74 7.16
N VAL A 229 4.82 -6.93 6.55
CA VAL A 229 5.81 -7.28 5.52
C VAL A 229 5.82 -6.27 4.37
N ILE A 230 4.63 -5.80 3.95
CA ILE A 230 4.52 -4.77 2.90
C ILE A 230 5.13 -3.44 3.36
N ARG A 231 4.82 -2.96 4.56
CA ARG A 231 5.38 -1.70 5.10
C ARG A 231 6.90 -1.79 5.31
N LEU A 232 7.36 -2.87 5.95
CA LEU A 232 8.79 -3.12 6.19
C LEU A 232 9.56 -3.23 4.86
N GLY A 233 8.98 -3.91 3.88
CA GLY A 233 9.49 -3.97 2.52
C GLY A 233 9.61 -2.59 1.87
N LEU A 234 8.58 -1.75 2.00
CA LEU A 234 8.61 -0.36 1.51
C LEU A 234 9.71 0.47 2.20
N MET A 235 9.94 0.27 3.50
CA MET A 235 11.01 0.97 4.23
C MET A 235 12.40 0.51 3.78
N GLU A 236 12.57 -0.78 3.52
CA GLU A 236 13.80 -1.32 2.93
C GLU A 236 13.99 -0.87 1.47
N MET A 237 12.92 -0.72 0.68
CA MET A 237 12.98 -0.12 -0.66
C MET A 237 13.50 1.33 -0.62
N ILE A 238 12.91 2.18 0.23
CA ILE A 238 13.31 3.58 0.41
C ILE A 238 14.79 3.66 0.83
N LYS A 239 15.16 2.90 1.85
CA LYS A 239 16.51 2.86 2.41
C LYS A 239 17.55 2.30 1.45
N PHE A 240 17.17 1.37 0.58
CA PHE A 240 18.07 0.82 -0.44
C PHE A 240 18.37 1.88 -1.50
N VAL A 241 17.35 2.58 -1.98
CA VAL A 241 17.51 3.71 -2.91
C VAL A 241 18.35 4.82 -2.30
N ASP A 242 18.06 5.27 -1.07
CA ASP A 242 18.85 6.30 -0.37
C ASP A 242 20.35 5.96 -0.27
N VAL A 243 20.68 4.68 -0.04
CA VAL A 243 22.07 4.20 0.12
C VAL A 243 22.79 3.98 -1.22
N PHE A 244 22.10 3.44 -2.23
CA PHE A 244 22.73 2.97 -3.48
C PHE A 244 22.47 3.89 -4.68
N PHE A 245 21.42 4.71 -4.65
CA PHE A 245 21.00 5.65 -5.68
C PHE A 245 20.66 7.03 -5.04
N PRO A 246 21.65 7.70 -4.42
CA PRO A 246 21.41 8.90 -3.63
C PRO A 246 20.85 10.05 -4.48
N GLY A 247 19.90 10.79 -3.91
CA GLY A 247 19.13 11.84 -4.61
C GLY A 247 17.69 11.46 -4.92
N GLY A 248 17.29 10.22 -4.64
CA GLY A 248 15.89 9.79 -4.66
C GLY A 248 15.00 10.63 -3.74
N LYS A 249 13.79 10.94 -4.19
CA LYS A 249 12.82 11.76 -3.47
C LYS A 249 11.84 10.84 -2.75
N LEU A 250 11.68 11.01 -1.43
CA LEU A 250 10.74 10.22 -0.63
C LEU A 250 9.30 10.26 -1.17
N ALA A 251 8.90 11.39 -1.78
CA ALA A 251 7.61 11.55 -2.44
C ALA A 251 7.36 10.52 -3.57
N THR A 252 8.42 10.08 -4.28
CA THR A 252 8.33 9.10 -5.38
C THR A 252 7.74 7.77 -4.92
N PHE A 253 7.94 7.39 -3.65
CA PHE A 253 7.43 6.14 -3.09
C PHE A 253 5.92 6.15 -2.82
N PHE A 254 5.28 7.33 -2.81
CA PHE A 254 3.82 7.47 -2.82
C PHE A 254 3.21 7.45 -4.23
N GLU A 255 4.03 7.45 -5.28
CA GLU A 255 3.52 7.33 -6.65
C GLU A 255 3.19 5.88 -7.00
N SER A 256 2.54 5.68 -8.16
CA SER A 256 2.10 4.37 -8.60
C SER A 256 3.26 3.34 -8.64
N CYS A 257 4.46 3.76 -9.06
CA CYS A 257 5.65 2.90 -9.07
C CYS A 257 6.06 2.33 -7.69
N GLY A 258 5.79 3.06 -6.60
CA GLY A 258 6.15 2.70 -5.24
C GLY A 258 5.04 1.91 -4.55
N VAL A 259 4.29 2.60 -3.68
CA VAL A 259 3.28 1.97 -2.81
C VAL A 259 2.20 1.20 -3.58
N ALA A 260 1.72 1.70 -4.72
CA ALA A 260 0.64 1.03 -5.46
C ALA A 260 1.11 -0.27 -6.12
N ASP A 261 2.21 -0.23 -6.90
CA ASP A 261 2.74 -1.43 -7.58
C ASP A 261 3.21 -2.48 -6.56
N LEU A 262 3.73 -2.04 -5.41
CA LEU A 262 4.03 -2.90 -4.27
C LEU A 262 2.78 -3.63 -3.76
N ILE A 263 1.72 -2.91 -3.40
CA ILE A 263 0.44 -3.48 -2.92
C ILE A 263 -0.11 -4.49 -3.94
N THR A 264 -0.27 -4.08 -5.20
CA THR A 264 -0.81 -4.95 -6.27
C THR A 264 0.01 -6.23 -6.43
N THR A 265 1.34 -6.14 -6.34
CA THR A 265 2.21 -7.32 -6.47
C THR A 265 2.11 -8.25 -5.25
N CYS A 266 1.95 -7.71 -4.04
CA CYS A 266 1.83 -8.47 -2.80
C CYS A 266 0.45 -9.14 -2.59
N TYR A 267 -0.61 -8.70 -3.29
CA TYR A 267 -1.93 -9.35 -3.26
C TYR A 267 -2.24 -10.20 -4.51
N GLY A 268 -1.98 -9.70 -5.72
CA GLY A 268 -2.33 -10.39 -6.98
C GLY A 268 -1.17 -11.04 -7.75
N GLY A 269 0.08 -10.68 -7.43
CA GLY A 269 1.26 -10.94 -8.28
C GLY A 269 1.74 -12.39 -8.36
N ARG A 270 2.46 -12.70 -9.45
CA ARG A 270 3.12 -14.01 -9.68
C ARG A 270 4.12 -14.38 -8.57
N ASN A 271 4.93 -13.41 -8.12
CA ASN A 271 5.87 -13.60 -7.00
C ASN A 271 5.15 -14.09 -5.74
N ARG A 272 4.06 -13.43 -5.34
CA ARG A 272 3.22 -13.86 -4.21
C ARG A 272 2.65 -15.27 -4.39
N LYS A 273 2.02 -15.54 -5.54
CA LYS A 273 1.36 -16.84 -5.84
C LYS A 273 2.34 -18.02 -5.79
N VAL A 274 3.54 -17.88 -6.36
CA VAL A 274 4.54 -18.95 -6.35
C VAL A 274 5.21 -19.07 -4.98
N SER A 275 5.47 -17.96 -4.28
CA SER A 275 6.01 -18.00 -2.92
C SER A 275 5.04 -18.58 -1.88
N GLU A 276 3.72 -18.41 -2.06
CA GLU A 276 2.70 -19.14 -1.28
C GLU A 276 2.81 -20.65 -1.53
N ALA A 277 2.80 -21.07 -2.80
CA ALA A 277 2.90 -22.48 -3.17
C ALA A 277 4.23 -23.12 -2.72
N PHE A 278 5.32 -22.36 -2.72
CA PHE A 278 6.64 -22.77 -2.18
C PHE A 278 6.55 -23.20 -0.73
N ILE A 279 5.84 -22.44 0.12
CA ILE A 279 5.64 -22.80 1.54
C ILE A 279 4.63 -23.94 1.70
N GLN A 280 3.51 -23.90 0.96
CA GLN A 280 2.45 -24.90 1.10
C GLN A 280 2.86 -26.30 0.59
N THR A 281 3.76 -26.38 -0.40
CA THR A 281 4.15 -27.65 -1.06
C THR A 281 5.54 -28.13 -0.71
N GLY A 282 6.46 -27.24 -0.30
CA GLY A 282 7.87 -27.57 -0.08
C GLY A 282 8.66 -27.92 -1.36
N LYS A 283 8.08 -27.72 -2.55
CA LYS A 283 8.76 -27.87 -3.86
C LYS A 283 9.80 -26.78 -4.07
N THR A 284 10.75 -26.99 -4.99
CA THR A 284 11.69 -25.92 -5.35
C THR A 284 11.00 -24.83 -6.18
N ILE A 285 11.61 -23.64 -6.24
CA ILE A 285 11.09 -22.54 -7.04
C ILE A 285 11.08 -22.92 -8.54
N GLU A 286 12.09 -23.63 -9.03
CA GLU A 286 12.21 -24.11 -10.42
C GLU A 286 11.18 -25.18 -10.78
N GLU A 287 10.68 -25.95 -9.80
CA GLU A 287 9.54 -26.84 -9.99
C GLU A 287 8.25 -26.03 -10.16
N LEU A 288 7.98 -25.09 -9.26
CA LEU A 288 6.78 -24.27 -9.29
C LEU A 288 6.75 -23.28 -10.47
N GLU A 289 7.89 -22.78 -10.94
CA GLU A 289 7.98 -22.02 -12.19
C GLU A 289 7.47 -22.85 -13.39
N ARG A 290 7.89 -24.12 -13.48
CA ARG A 290 7.45 -25.02 -14.56
C ARG A 290 5.98 -25.37 -14.46
N GLU A 291 5.46 -25.54 -13.25
CA GLU A 291 4.05 -25.91 -13.01
C GLU A 291 3.07 -24.72 -13.12
N MET A 292 3.47 -23.52 -12.69
CA MET A 292 2.55 -22.39 -12.49
C MET A 292 2.73 -21.24 -13.48
N LEU A 293 3.89 -21.11 -14.13
CA LEU A 293 4.25 -19.89 -14.88
C LEU A 293 4.35 -20.08 -16.40
N ASN A 294 4.06 -21.28 -16.93
CA ASN A 294 4.01 -21.59 -18.36
C ASN A 294 5.26 -21.09 -19.12
N GLY A 295 6.44 -21.34 -18.57
CA GLY A 295 7.74 -20.96 -19.15
C GLY A 295 8.24 -19.56 -18.78
N GLN A 296 7.49 -18.77 -18.00
CA GLN A 296 7.97 -17.49 -17.46
C GLN A 296 8.82 -17.72 -16.19
N LYS A 297 9.80 -16.83 -15.94
CA LYS A 297 10.67 -16.87 -14.75
C LYS A 297 10.17 -15.97 -13.62
N LEU A 298 10.35 -16.41 -12.37
CA LEU A 298 10.04 -15.68 -11.15
C LEU A 298 11.18 -14.69 -10.84
N GLN A 299 10.85 -13.40 -10.71
CA GLN A 299 11.87 -12.35 -10.60
C GLN A 299 12.29 -12.06 -9.16
N GLY A 300 11.38 -12.27 -8.19
CA GLY A 300 11.62 -11.96 -6.79
C GLY A 300 12.86 -12.62 -6.18
N PRO A 301 13.05 -13.96 -6.29
CA PRO A 301 14.22 -14.65 -5.74
C PRO A 301 15.55 -14.16 -6.32
N ILE A 302 15.61 -14.01 -7.65
CA ILE A 302 16.80 -13.50 -8.37
C ILE A 302 17.12 -12.06 -7.92
N THR A 303 16.10 -11.21 -7.80
CA THR A 303 16.26 -9.83 -7.33
C THR A 303 16.75 -9.82 -5.87
N ALA A 304 16.27 -10.73 -5.03
CA ALA A 304 16.67 -10.84 -3.63
C ALA A 304 18.13 -11.30 -3.48
N GLU A 305 18.60 -12.20 -4.34
CA GLU A 305 20.00 -12.65 -4.40
C GLU A 305 20.95 -11.51 -4.76
N GLU A 306 20.71 -10.80 -5.86
CA GLU A 306 21.60 -9.70 -6.29
C GLU A 306 21.59 -8.50 -5.33
N VAL A 307 20.42 -8.21 -4.73
CA VAL A 307 20.33 -7.22 -3.65
C VAL A 307 21.12 -7.68 -2.42
N ASN A 308 20.95 -8.93 -2.00
CA ASN A 308 21.71 -9.46 -0.85
C ASN A 308 23.22 -9.50 -1.11
N TYR A 309 23.66 -9.78 -2.34
CA TYR A 309 25.06 -9.69 -2.74
C TYR A 309 25.63 -8.28 -2.51
N MET A 310 24.91 -7.24 -2.94
CA MET A 310 25.32 -5.85 -2.69
C MET A 310 25.32 -5.48 -1.20
N LEU A 311 24.33 -5.95 -0.44
CA LEU A 311 24.25 -5.73 1.00
C LEU A 311 25.42 -6.39 1.74
N LYS A 312 25.72 -7.65 1.42
CA LYS A 312 26.84 -8.41 1.97
C LYS A 312 28.19 -7.74 1.70
N ASN A 313 28.43 -7.32 0.45
CA ASN A 313 29.64 -6.59 0.05
C ASN A 313 29.81 -5.23 0.76
N LYS A 314 28.74 -4.65 1.31
CA LYS A 314 28.78 -3.41 2.12
C LYS A 314 28.70 -3.66 3.63
N GLY A 315 28.58 -4.91 4.09
CA GLY A 315 28.33 -5.24 5.50
C GLY A 315 26.97 -4.75 6.01
N MET A 316 25.97 -4.68 5.14
CA MET A 316 24.67 -4.04 5.40
C MET A 316 23.50 -5.02 5.55
N GLU A 317 23.70 -6.34 5.49
CA GLU A 317 22.64 -7.36 5.69
C GLU A 317 21.79 -7.09 6.95
N SER A 318 22.42 -6.75 8.07
CA SER A 318 21.74 -6.42 9.34
C SER A 318 20.90 -5.12 9.29
N ARG A 319 21.11 -4.27 8.29
CA ARG A 319 20.31 -3.06 8.04
C ARG A 319 19.13 -3.32 7.09
N PHE A 320 19.06 -4.48 6.46
CA PHE A 320 17.97 -4.90 5.57
C PHE A 320 17.53 -6.33 5.90
N PRO A 321 17.06 -6.56 7.15
CA PRO A 321 16.73 -7.89 7.64
C PRO A 321 15.65 -8.59 6.80
N LEU A 322 14.68 -7.87 6.23
CA LEU A 322 13.61 -8.48 5.46
C LEU A 322 14.08 -8.97 4.09
N PHE A 323 14.79 -8.14 3.31
CA PHE A 323 15.39 -8.56 2.04
C PHE A 323 16.37 -9.72 2.24
N THR A 324 17.22 -9.63 3.27
CA THR A 324 18.18 -10.68 3.62
C THR A 324 17.46 -11.99 3.98
N ALA A 325 16.43 -11.93 4.83
CA ALA A 325 15.66 -13.11 5.23
C ALA A 325 14.93 -13.76 4.05
N ILE A 326 14.29 -12.95 3.19
CA ILE A 326 13.57 -13.45 2.01
C ILE A 326 14.53 -14.18 1.06
N HIS A 327 15.72 -13.63 0.78
CA HIS A 327 16.74 -14.32 0.01
C HIS A 327 17.15 -15.65 0.66
N ARG A 328 17.50 -15.64 1.96
CA ARG A 328 17.94 -16.84 2.69
C ARG A 328 16.86 -17.93 2.75
N ILE A 329 15.58 -17.57 2.76
CA ILE A 329 14.46 -18.51 2.64
C ILE A 329 14.39 -19.10 1.23
N CYS A 330 14.51 -18.27 0.18
CA CYS A 330 14.52 -18.74 -1.22
C CYS A 330 15.64 -19.75 -1.50
N VAL A 331 16.83 -19.58 -0.91
CA VAL A 331 17.98 -20.51 -1.08
C VAL A 331 18.03 -21.64 -0.03
N GLY A 332 17.06 -21.71 0.89
CA GLY A 332 16.97 -22.77 1.89
C GLY A 332 17.92 -22.65 3.10
N GLU A 333 18.57 -21.50 3.30
CA GLU A 333 19.40 -21.21 4.49
C GLU A 333 18.55 -20.89 5.73
N LEU A 334 17.32 -20.40 5.56
CA LEU A 334 16.35 -20.13 6.63
C LEU A 334 15.01 -20.80 6.34
N LYS A 335 14.25 -21.13 7.39
CA LYS A 335 12.86 -21.57 7.24
C LYS A 335 11.93 -20.35 7.15
N ALA A 336 10.80 -20.50 6.49
CA ALA A 336 9.81 -19.42 6.39
C ALA A 336 9.27 -18.94 7.75
N THR A 337 9.22 -19.83 8.75
CA THR A 337 8.89 -19.48 10.15
C THR A 337 9.83 -18.42 10.73
N ASP A 338 11.10 -18.44 10.31
CA ASP A 338 12.16 -17.59 10.86
C ASP A 338 12.04 -16.15 10.33
N LEU A 339 11.29 -15.95 9.23
CA LEU A 339 10.88 -14.63 8.73
C LEU A 339 10.20 -13.81 9.84
N ILE A 340 9.38 -14.46 10.67
CA ILE A 340 8.65 -13.80 11.77
C ILE A 340 9.61 -13.32 12.84
N ASP A 341 10.69 -14.04 13.14
CA ASP A 341 11.72 -13.57 14.09
C ASP A 341 12.56 -12.42 13.52
N CYS A 342 12.78 -12.37 12.20
CA CYS A 342 13.36 -11.18 11.55
C CYS A 342 12.45 -9.96 11.66
N ILE A 343 11.13 -10.15 11.48
CA ILE A 343 10.11 -9.10 11.58
C ILE A 343 9.91 -8.62 13.03
N ARG A 344 9.84 -9.55 14.01
CA ARG A 344 9.76 -9.25 15.47
C ARG A 344 10.88 -8.32 15.95
N ASN A 345 12.03 -8.38 15.30
CA ASN A 345 13.19 -7.55 15.64
C ASN A 345 13.18 -6.15 14.99
N HIS A 346 12.13 -5.77 14.25
CA HIS A 346 12.03 -4.51 13.52
C HIS A 346 11.31 -3.35 14.29
N PRO A 347 11.96 -2.20 14.56
CA PRO A 347 11.63 -1.08 15.49
C PRO A 347 10.27 -0.74 16.22
N GLU A 348 9.03 -1.08 15.80
CA GLU A 348 7.76 -0.27 15.98
C GLU A 348 6.52 -0.97 16.69
N HIS A 349 5.21 -0.50 16.78
CA HIS A 349 3.88 -1.22 17.18
C HIS A 349 2.79 -0.88 18.38
N MET A 350 1.77 -1.75 18.80
CA MET A 350 0.21 -1.62 18.89
C MET A 350 -0.78 -1.44 20.16
N GLY A 351 -2.10 -1.89 20.10
CA GLY A 351 -3.33 -1.71 20.97
C GLY A 351 -4.22 -2.91 21.55
N SER A 352 -5.58 -2.83 21.65
CA SER A 352 -6.47 -3.36 22.76
C SER A 352 -6.54 -4.83 23.22
N ALA A 353 -5.73 -5.73 22.66
CA ALA A 353 -5.14 -6.74 23.52
C ALA A 353 -4.28 -6.09 24.65
N ILE A 354 -4.19 -4.75 24.74
CA ILE A 354 -3.82 -3.95 25.91
C ILE A 354 -4.19 -4.56 27.25
N ALA A 355 -5.38 -5.11 27.47
CA ALA A 355 -5.62 -5.77 28.75
C ALA A 355 -4.62 -6.94 28.96
N LYS A 356 -4.43 -7.78 27.94
CA LYS A 356 -3.40 -8.83 27.92
C LYS A 356 -1.96 -8.30 27.96
N ILE A 357 -1.71 -7.17 27.30
CA ILE A 357 -0.37 -6.65 27.00
C ILE A 357 0.16 -5.74 28.10
N VAL A 358 -0.64 -4.78 28.55
CA VAL A 358 -0.34 -3.94 29.71
C VAL A 358 -0.34 -4.77 30.99
N GLY A 359 -1.22 -5.76 31.12
CA GLY A 359 -1.14 -6.74 32.23
C GLY A 359 0.21 -7.46 32.24
N ALA A 360 0.63 -8.04 31.10
CA ALA A 360 1.93 -8.71 31.00
C ALA A 360 3.13 -7.76 31.18
N ASN A 361 3.06 -6.55 30.63
CA ASN A 361 4.12 -5.55 30.70
C ASN A 361 4.23 -4.90 32.09
N ALA A 362 3.13 -4.75 32.83
CA ALA A 362 3.14 -4.28 34.21
C ALA A 362 3.90 -5.25 35.13
N THR A 363 3.67 -6.57 35.00
CA THR A 363 4.47 -7.59 35.70
C THR A 363 5.94 -7.60 35.22
N LYS A 364 6.19 -7.47 33.91
CA LYS A 364 7.54 -7.52 33.32
C LYS A 364 8.41 -6.31 33.67
N PHE A 365 7.82 -5.12 33.75
CA PHE A 365 8.46 -3.85 34.09
C PHE A 365 7.94 -3.34 35.44
N SER A 366 7.97 -4.21 36.46
CA SER A 366 7.54 -3.90 37.82
C SER A 366 8.42 -2.87 38.55
N ASP A 367 9.54 -2.48 37.94
CA ASP A 367 10.36 -1.32 38.30
C ASP A 367 9.76 0.02 37.84
N LYS A 368 8.80 -0.01 36.89
CA LYS A 368 8.17 1.17 36.26
C LYS A 368 6.66 1.26 36.45
N PHE A 369 5.99 0.11 36.60
CA PHE A 369 4.53 0.02 36.70
C PHE A 369 4.10 -0.77 37.93
N GLU A 370 3.00 -0.37 38.57
CA GLU A 370 2.35 -1.23 39.55
C GLU A 370 1.80 -2.48 38.84
N GLU A 371 1.99 -3.65 39.45
CA GLU A 371 1.55 -4.91 38.85
C GLU A 371 0.03 -4.96 38.67
N LYS A 372 -0.76 -4.40 39.59
CA LYS A 372 -2.22 -4.39 39.50
C LYS A 372 -2.70 -3.39 38.44
N VAL A 373 -3.34 -3.90 37.39
CA VAL A 373 -3.92 -3.08 36.31
C VAL A 373 -5.44 -3.10 36.41
N THR A 374 -6.07 -1.95 36.62
CA THR A 374 -7.53 -1.80 36.63
C THR A 374 -8.07 -1.65 35.20
N MET A 375 -9.13 -2.40 34.89
CA MET A 375 -9.85 -2.33 33.62
C MET A 375 -11.31 -1.98 33.88
N TYR A 376 -11.75 -0.81 33.43
CA TYR A 376 -13.18 -0.49 33.44
C TYR A 376 -13.94 -1.42 32.50
N VAL A 377 -15.01 -2.04 33.01
CA VAL A 377 -15.92 -2.90 32.25
C VAL A 377 -17.34 -2.40 32.48
N PHE A 378 -18.02 -2.01 31.40
CA PHE A 378 -19.45 -1.69 31.48
C PHE A 378 -20.20 -2.96 31.90
N GLU A 379 -20.97 -2.87 32.98
CA GLU A 379 -21.55 -4.06 33.60
C GLU A 379 -22.71 -4.63 32.79
N GLU A 380 -22.60 -5.91 32.43
CA GLU A 380 -23.59 -6.62 31.64
C GLU A 380 -23.80 -8.03 32.17
N MET A 381 -25.01 -8.56 32.00
CA MET A 381 -25.33 -9.94 32.40
C MET A 381 -25.04 -10.90 31.24
N VAL A 382 -24.05 -11.78 31.41
CA VAL A 382 -23.74 -12.87 30.48
C VAL A 382 -24.06 -14.19 31.18
N ASN A 383 -24.94 -14.99 30.59
CA ASN A 383 -25.39 -16.28 31.14
C ASN A 383 -25.86 -16.21 32.62
N GLY A 384 -26.48 -15.10 33.02
CA GLY A 384 -26.99 -14.88 34.37
C GLY A 384 -25.96 -14.40 35.40
N LYS A 385 -24.72 -14.13 35.00
CA LYS A 385 -23.64 -13.58 35.85
C LYS A 385 -23.12 -12.25 35.30
N LYS A 386 -22.61 -11.39 36.18
CA LYS A 386 -21.98 -10.12 35.79
C LYS A 386 -20.70 -10.35 35.01
N LEU A 387 -20.47 -9.56 33.96
CA LEU A 387 -19.28 -9.63 33.12
C LEU A 387 -18.00 -9.32 33.93
N THR A 388 -18.05 -8.40 34.90
CA THR A 388 -16.91 -8.16 35.79
C THR A 388 -16.54 -9.38 36.63
N GLU A 389 -17.53 -10.06 37.21
CA GLU A 389 -17.34 -11.27 38.02
C GLU A 389 -16.79 -12.42 37.15
N ILE A 390 -17.29 -12.58 35.92
CA ILE A 390 -16.76 -13.57 34.96
C ILE A 390 -15.30 -13.28 34.63
N ILE A 391 -14.95 -12.02 34.30
CA ILE A 391 -13.58 -11.64 33.96
C ILE A 391 -12.65 -11.85 35.16
N ASN A 392 -13.05 -11.46 36.36
CA ASN A 392 -12.21 -11.57 37.55
C ASN A 392 -11.99 -13.03 38.03
N GLU A 393 -12.96 -13.93 37.79
CA GLU A 393 -12.82 -15.35 38.17
C GLU A 393 -12.17 -16.22 37.10
N THR A 394 -12.50 -15.98 35.83
CA THR A 394 -12.07 -16.83 34.71
C THR A 394 -10.89 -16.25 33.95
N HIS A 395 -10.50 -15.01 34.26
CA HIS A 395 -9.55 -14.19 33.51
C HIS A 395 -9.84 -14.18 32.01
N GLU A 396 -11.11 -14.06 31.62
CA GLU A 396 -11.54 -14.08 30.21
C GLU A 396 -12.69 -13.11 29.96
N ASN A 397 -12.55 -12.26 28.93
CA ASN A 397 -13.64 -11.42 28.47
C ASN A 397 -14.49 -12.18 27.45
N VAL A 398 -15.31 -13.10 27.95
CA VAL A 398 -16.15 -14.02 27.15
C VAL A 398 -17.07 -13.34 26.12
N LYS A 399 -17.29 -12.02 26.23
CA LYS A 399 -18.13 -11.24 25.29
C LYS A 399 -17.31 -10.55 24.20
N TYR A 400 -16.19 -9.92 24.57
CA TYR A 400 -15.43 -9.04 23.66
C TYR A 400 -14.11 -9.65 23.18
N LEU A 401 -13.62 -10.70 23.85
CA LEU A 401 -12.43 -11.48 23.46
C LEU A 401 -12.55 -12.96 23.89
N PRO A 402 -13.58 -13.69 23.42
CA PRO A 402 -13.82 -15.08 23.81
C PRO A 402 -12.64 -15.99 23.42
N GLY A 403 -12.31 -16.95 24.28
CA GLY A 403 -11.24 -17.92 24.07
C GLY A 403 -9.84 -17.46 24.49
N HIS A 404 -9.64 -16.19 24.84
CA HIS A 404 -8.32 -15.67 25.21
C HIS A 404 -8.25 -15.25 26.69
N LYS A 405 -7.26 -15.79 27.41
CA LYS A 405 -7.00 -15.41 28.79
C LYS A 405 -6.28 -14.07 28.91
N LEU A 406 -6.75 -13.26 29.85
CA LEU A 406 -6.10 -12.07 30.36
C LEU A 406 -5.13 -12.47 31.50
N PRO A 407 -4.06 -11.69 31.72
CA PRO A 407 -3.20 -11.82 32.90
C PRO A 407 -3.98 -11.69 34.21
N PRO A 408 -3.59 -12.43 35.27
CA PRO A 408 -4.33 -12.47 36.52
C PRO A 408 -4.30 -11.16 37.31
N ASN A 409 -3.37 -10.27 36.99
CA ASN A 409 -3.23 -8.92 37.54
C ASN A 409 -4.17 -7.88 36.88
N ILE A 410 -4.92 -8.26 35.84
CA ILE A 410 -6.00 -7.45 35.28
C ILE A 410 -7.26 -7.61 36.14
N VAL A 411 -7.69 -6.51 36.74
CA VAL A 411 -8.89 -6.46 37.60
C VAL A 411 -9.99 -5.69 36.89
N ALA A 412 -11.07 -6.37 36.53
CA ALA A 412 -12.28 -5.76 35.98
C ALA A 412 -13.05 -5.01 37.07
N VAL A 413 -13.39 -3.74 36.80
CA VAL A 413 -14.08 -2.84 37.73
C VAL A 413 -15.32 -2.24 37.05
N PRO A 414 -16.53 -2.34 37.66
CA PRO A 414 -17.77 -1.85 37.06
C PRO A 414 -17.97 -0.33 37.18
N ASP A 415 -17.23 0.34 38.06
CA ASP A 415 -17.24 1.79 38.19
C ASP A 415 -15.96 2.41 37.59
N VAL A 416 -16.14 3.39 36.71
CA VAL A 416 -15.04 3.98 35.95
C VAL A 416 -14.20 4.97 36.77
N VAL A 417 -14.76 5.55 37.84
CA VAL A 417 -14.01 6.43 38.75
C VAL A 417 -13.10 5.58 39.63
N GLU A 418 -13.64 4.52 40.22
CA GLU A 418 -12.85 3.56 41.03
C GLU A 418 -11.74 2.89 40.20
N ALA A 419 -11.98 2.63 38.91
CA ALA A 419 -10.96 2.12 38.00
C ALA A 419 -9.83 3.13 37.70
N ALA A 420 -10.13 4.43 37.70
CA ALA A 420 -9.26 5.48 37.16
C ALA A 420 -8.60 6.39 38.21
N LYS A 421 -9.16 6.50 39.43
CA LYS A 421 -8.77 7.54 40.41
C LYS A 421 -7.30 7.52 40.81
N GLU A 422 -6.72 6.33 40.96
CA GLU A 422 -5.30 6.13 41.30
C GLU A 422 -4.39 5.94 40.08
N ALA A 423 -4.91 5.96 38.85
CA ALA A 423 -4.11 5.65 37.66
C ALA A 423 -3.29 6.85 37.19
N ASP A 424 -1.98 6.64 36.99
CA ASP A 424 -1.09 7.63 36.35
C ASP A 424 -1.16 7.59 34.81
N ILE A 425 -1.55 6.46 34.22
CA ILE A 425 -1.76 6.29 32.78
C ILE A 425 -3.19 5.82 32.54
N LEU A 426 -3.97 6.63 31.81
CA LEU A 426 -5.35 6.35 31.43
C LEU A 426 -5.41 5.94 29.95
N ILE A 427 -5.69 4.66 29.68
CA ILE A 427 -5.77 4.13 28.32
C ILE A 427 -7.24 4.11 27.86
N PHE A 428 -7.57 4.95 26.89
CA PHE A 428 -8.94 5.12 26.40
C PHE A 428 -9.20 4.16 25.23
N VAL A 429 -9.99 3.11 25.48
CA VAL A 429 -10.43 2.12 24.49
C VAL A 429 -11.95 1.95 24.53
N VAL A 430 -12.68 3.02 24.23
CA VAL A 430 -14.15 3.02 24.16
C VAL A 430 -14.62 3.59 22.81
N PRO A 431 -15.82 3.25 22.34
CA PRO A 431 -16.41 3.93 21.18
C PRO A 431 -16.48 5.44 21.40
N HIS A 432 -16.09 6.23 20.38
CA HIS A 432 -15.83 7.67 20.50
C HIS A 432 -17.02 8.46 21.08
N GLN A 433 -18.26 8.04 20.79
CA GLN A 433 -19.48 8.70 21.25
C GLN A 433 -19.62 8.73 22.78
N PHE A 434 -18.93 7.85 23.51
CA PHE A 434 -18.95 7.83 24.98
C PHE A 434 -17.92 8.77 25.61
N ILE A 435 -16.88 9.21 24.88
CA ILE A 435 -15.79 10.03 25.44
C ILE A 435 -16.27 11.34 26.08
N PRO A 436 -17.18 12.13 25.46
CA PRO A 436 -17.65 13.38 26.06
C PRO A 436 -18.34 13.19 27.42
N GLY A 437 -19.03 12.07 27.63
CA GLY A 437 -19.69 11.71 28.89
C GLY A 437 -18.73 11.08 29.90
N LEU A 438 -17.88 10.15 29.45
CA LEU A 438 -16.82 9.54 30.27
C LEU A 438 -15.90 10.59 30.88
N CYS A 439 -15.45 11.56 30.09
CA CYS A 439 -14.62 12.65 30.59
C CYS A 439 -15.36 13.55 31.60
N ALA A 440 -16.68 13.71 31.48
CA ALA A 440 -17.47 14.44 32.48
C ALA A 440 -17.59 13.66 33.79
N THR A 441 -17.71 12.34 33.74
CA THR A 441 -17.73 11.46 34.93
C THR A 441 -16.40 11.47 35.69
N LEU A 442 -15.27 11.52 34.97
CA LEU A 442 -13.91 11.49 35.52
C LEU A 442 -13.35 12.87 35.94
N LEU A 443 -13.95 13.97 35.49
CA LEU A 443 -13.50 15.33 35.78
C LEU A 443 -13.37 15.58 37.30
N GLY A 444 -12.17 15.94 37.74
CA GLY A 444 -11.87 16.21 39.16
C GLY A 444 -11.76 14.96 40.04
N LYS A 445 -11.75 13.75 39.47
CA LYS A 445 -11.69 12.48 40.20
C LYS A 445 -10.53 11.56 39.78
N ILE A 446 -9.57 12.10 39.03
CA ILE A 446 -8.33 11.42 38.61
C ILE A 446 -7.13 12.21 39.12
N LYS A 447 -5.96 11.56 39.20
CA LYS A 447 -4.69 12.24 39.53
C LYS A 447 -4.45 13.44 38.58
N PRO A 448 -4.12 14.64 39.08
CA PRO A 448 -3.75 15.78 38.23
C PRO A 448 -2.48 15.56 37.39
N SER A 449 -1.64 14.60 37.79
CA SER A 449 -0.45 14.14 37.08
C SER A 449 -0.71 13.05 36.04
N ALA A 450 -1.95 12.55 35.93
CA ALA A 450 -2.27 11.47 35.00
C ALA A 450 -2.04 11.89 33.54
N VAL A 451 -1.80 10.91 32.68
CA VAL A 451 -1.63 11.10 31.23
C VAL A 451 -2.57 10.18 30.47
N GLY A 452 -3.11 10.66 29.34
CA GLY A 452 -4.00 9.89 28.48
C GLY A 452 -3.27 9.19 27.33
N LEU A 453 -3.75 8.01 26.95
CA LEU A 453 -3.38 7.33 25.71
C LEU A 453 -4.66 6.84 25.00
N SER A 454 -5.02 7.50 23.89
CA SER A 454 -6.23 7.20 23.12
C SER A 454 -5.96 6.19 22.01
N LEU A 455 -6.75 5.10 21.99
CA LEU A 455 -6.74 4.07 20.93
C LEU A 455 -7.99 4.17 20.04
N ILE A 456 -8.69 5.32 20.10
CA ILE A 456 -10.04 5.49 19.58
C ILE A 456 -9.99 5.94 18.12
N LYS A 457 -10.35 5.04 17.21
CA LYS A 457 -10.44 5.30 15.77
C LYS A 457 -11.75 6.02 15.44
N GLY A 458 -11.65 7.18 14.81
CA GLY A 458 -12.76 8.06 14.45
C GLY A 458 -12.56 9.47 14.99
N PHE A 459 -13.51 10.35 14.70
CA PHE A 459 -13.55 11.70 15.26
C PHE A 459 -14.74 11.87 16.19
N ALA A 460 -14.93 13.08 16.72
CA ALA A 460 -16.17 13.49 17.35
C ALA A 460 -16.62 14.85 16.81
N GLN A 461 -17.93 15.07 16.84
CA GLN A 461 -18.55 16.31 16.42
C GLN A 461 -18.12 17.48 17.33
N GLY A 462 -17.60 18.54 16.71
CA GLY A 462 -17.33 19.83 17.33
C GLY A 462 -18.47 20.82 17.13
N ASP A 463 -18.18 22.11 17.27
CA ASP A 463 -19.17 23.17 17.09
C ASP A 463 -19.57 23.31 15.61
N GLY A 464 -20.86 23.16 15.30
CA GLY A 464 -21.40 23.24 13.95
C GLY A 464 -21.01 22.03 13.09
N THR A 465 -20.30 22.27 11.98
CA THR A 465 -19.75 21.21 11.10
C THR A 465 -18.28 20.92 11.36
N ASN A 466 -17.68 21.50 12.41
CA ASN A 466 -16.29 21.22 12.75
C ASN A 466 -16.11 19.83 13.34
N ILE A 467 -14.94 19.25 13.05
CA ILE A 467 -14.51 17.97 13.60
C ILE A 467 -13.51 18.22 14.72
N LYS A 468 -13.64 17.49 15.83
CA LYS A 468 -12.63 17.46 16.90
C LYS A 468 -11.98 16.08 17.00
N LEU A 469 -10.66 16.11 17.20
CA LEU A 469 -9.88 14.94 17.57
C LEU A 469 -10.25 14.48 18.98
N ILE A 470 -10.27 13.16 19.20
CA ILE A 470 -10.62 12.55 20.49
C ILE A 470 -9.57 12.87 21.55
N SER A 471 -8.29 12.85 21.17
CA SER A 471 -7.19 13.30 22.06
C SER A 471 -7.41 14.73 22.56
N LYS A 472 -7.87 15.64 21.69
CA LYS A 472 -8.15 17.04 22.05
C LYS A 472 -9.36 17.17 22.97
N ILE A 473 -10.39 16.35 22.81
CA ILE A 473 -11.51 16.33 23.76
C ILE A 473 -11.06 15.80 25.13
N ILE A 474 -10.18 14.79 25.18
CA ILE A 474 -9.60 14.27 26.42
C ILE A 474 -8.75 15.37 27.09
N GLU A 475 -7.86 16.04 26.36
CA GLU A 475 -7.04 17.17 26.85
C GLU A 475 -7.92 18.32 27.36
N GLU A 476 -8.89 18.76 26.56
CA GLU A 476 -9.78 19.88 26.89
C GLU A 476 -10.64 19.59 28.12
N LYS A 477 -11.19 18.38 28.25
CA LYS A 477 -12.12 18.04 29.34
C LYS A 477 -11.42 17.60 30.62
N LEU A 478 -10.39 16.75 30.53
CA LEU A 478 -9.73 16.18 31.72
C LEU A 478 -8.51 16.98 32.18
N LYS A 479 -8.01 17.94 31.37
CA LYS A 479 -6.83 18.77 31.67
C LYS A 479 -5.53 17.97 31.84
N ILE A 480 -5.45 16.80 31.22
CA ILE A 480 -4.28 15.92 31.14
C ILE A 480 -3.74 15.89 29.70
N PRO A 481 -2.42 15.72 29.47
CA PRO A 481 -1.91 15.52 28.12
C PRO A 481 -2.40 14.18 27.54
N CYS A 482 -2.75 14.12 26.26
CA CYS A 482 -3.20 12.89 25.61
C CYS A 482 -2.35 12.54 24.40
N SER A 483 -1.70 11.36 24.45
CA SER A 483 -1.08 10.74 23.28
C SER A 483 -2.06 9.82 22.58
N VAL A 484 -1.75 9.39 21.36
CA VAL A 484 -2.63 8.54 20.55
C VAL A 484 -1.91 7.31 20.05
N LEU A 485 -2.67 6.28 19.67
CA LEU A 485 -2.14 5.03 19.17
C LEU A 485 -3.02 4.47 18.05
N MET A 486 -2.50 4.41 16.82
CA MET A 486 -3.20 3.91 15.63
C MET A 486 -2.33 2.91 14.85
N GLY A 487 -2.91 2.04 14.01
CA GLY A 487 -2.17 0.93 13.38
C GLY A 487 -3.03 -0.27 12.99
N ALA A 488 -2.41 -1.18 12.22
CA ALA A 488 -2.98 -2.45 11.76
C ALA A 488 -3.19 -3.43 12.93
N ASN A 489 -4.24 -3.18 13.71
CA ASN A 489 -4.48 -3.77 15.03
C ASN A 489 -5.79 -4.57 15.06
N LEU A 490 -5.93 -5.63 14.25
CA LEU A 490 -7.14 -6.48 14.33
C LEU A 490 -7.14 -7.27 15.65
N ALA A 491 -8.10 -7.00 16.53
CA ALA A 491 -8.07 -7.43 17.93
C ALA A 491 -7.86 -8.94 18.13
N ASN A 492 -8.47 -9.78 17.29
CA ASN A 492 -8.29 -11.24 17.34
C ASN A 492 -6.86 -11.65 17.00
N GLU A 493 -6.31 -11.16 15.87
CA GLU A 493 -4.93 -11.46 15.47
C GLU A 493 -3.93 -11.07 16.56
N VAL A 494 -4.17 -9.95 17.25
CA VAL A 494 -3.33 -9.59 18.39
C VAL A 494 -3.47 -10.57 19.57
N ALA A 495 -4.69 -10.96 19.90
CA ALA A 495 -4.93 -11.86 21.03
C ALA A 495 -4.40 -13.29 20.79
N GLU A 496 -4.40 -13.71 19.52
CA GLU A 496 -3.75 -14.89 18.95
C GLU A 496 -2.21 -14.77 18.91
N GLU A 497 -1.65 -13.59 19.23
CA GLU A 497 -0.22 -13.26 19.17
C GLU A 497 0.40 -13.35 17.77
N HIS A 498 -0.41 -13.16 16.72
CA HIS A 498 0.11 -12.85 15.40
C HIS A 498 0.86 -11.51 15.42
N PHE A 499 1.84 -11.37 14.52
CA PHE A 499 2.64 -10.16 14.46
C PHE A 499 1.86 -9.01 13.79
N CYS A 500 1.84 -7.83 14.41
CA CYS A 500 1.16 -6.68 13.84
C CYS A 500 1.72 -5.30 14.27
N GLU A 501 1.33 -4.23 13.56
CA GLU A 501 2.03 -2.92 13.59
C GLU A 501 1.18 -1.69 13.99
N THR A 502 1.80 -0.65 14.60
CA THR A 502 1.21 0.65 15.02
C THR A 502 2.24 1.76 15.11
N THR A 503 1.73 2.99 15.16
CA THR A 503 2.42 4.19 15.64
C THR A 503 1.77 4.79 16.91
N ILE A 504 2.55 5.11 17.96
CA ILE A 504 2.15 6.05 19.02
C ILE A 504 2.54 7.47 18.60
N GLY A 505 1.58 8.39 18.62
CA GLY A 505 1.83 9.82 18.44
C GLY A 505 1.92 10.53 19.79
N CYS A 506 3.12 10.90 20.23
CA CYS A 506 3.39 11.49 21.55
C CYS A 506 4.26 12.75 21.42
N LYS A 507 3.80 13.89 22.00
CA LYS A 507 4.56 15.16 21.99
C LYS A 507 5.57 15.29 23.14
N ASP A 508 5.42 14.55 24.25
CA ASP A 508 6.39 14.56 25.36
C ASP A 508 7.42 13.43 25.19
N LYS A 509 8.67 13.84 24.90
CA LYS A 509 9.84 12.96 24.72
C LYS A 509 10.12 12.03 25.91
N ARG A 510 9.65 12.38 27.12
CA ARG A 510 9.80 11.56 28.33
C ARG A 510 8.71 10.49 28.43
N MET A 511 7.50 10.79 27.96
CA MET A 511 6.38 9.86 27.99
C MET A 511 6.43 8.83 26.87
N GLY A 512 6.98 9.19 25.70
CA GLY A 512 7.15 8.26 24.57
C GLY A 512 7.75 6.90 24.97
N PRO A 513 8.93 6.85 25.59
CA PRO A 513 9.54 5.60 26.06
C PRO A 513 8.69 4.82 27.09
N ILE A 514 8.01 5.52 28.00
CA ILE A 514 7.16 4.89 29.03
C ILE A 514 5.91 4.26 28.38
N MET A 515 5.29 4.97 27.43
CA MET A 515 4.18 4.42 26.64
C MET A 515 4.65 3.27 25.75
N LYS A 516 5.88 3.32 25.22
CA LYS A 516 6.53 2.20 24.51
C LYS A 516 6.68 0.98 25.42
N ASP A 517 7.23 1.12 26.62
CA ASP A 517 7.39 0.01 27.56
C ASP A 517 6.04 -0.55 28.04
N CYS A 518 5.02 0.29 28.22
CA CYS A 518 3.67 -0.11 28.60
C CYS A 518 3.02 -1.01 27.53
N MET A 519 3.20 -0.68 26.24
CA MET A 519 2.51 -1.37 25.15
C MET A 519 3.37 -2.44 24.44
N GLN A 520 4.71 -2.44 24.52
CA GLN A 520 5.58 -3.31 23.72
C GLN A 520 5.75 -4.76 24.23
N THR A 521 5.44 -5.74 23.39
CA THR A 521 5.72 -7.19 23.47
C THR A 521 6.46 -7.69 22.20
N PRO A 522 6.85 -8.98 22.11
CA PRO A 522 7.53 -9.53 20.93
C PRO A 522 6.69 -9.50 19.63
N ASN A 523 5.39 -9.79 19.70
CA ASN A 523 4.49 -9.83 18.52
C ASN A 523 3.79 -8.49 18.25
N PHE A 524 4.10 -7.49 19.06
CA PHE A 524 3.41 -6.21 19.17
C PHE A 524 4.41 -5.26 19.79
N ARG A 525 5.33 -4.69 19.04
CA ARG A 525 6.40 -3.83 19.57
C ARG A 525 5.86 -2.37 19.73
N VAL A 526 6.60 -1.25 19.82
CA VAL A 526 6.01 0.14 19.72
C VAL A 526 6.79 1.19 18.90
N THR A 527 6.16 2.01 18.02
CA THR A 527 6.77 3.26 17.45
C THR A 527 6.39 4.44 18.31
N VAL A 528 7.26 5.44 18.42
CA VAL A 528 6.87 6.76 18.89
C VAL A 528 7.26 7.81 17.86
N VAL A 529 6.28 8.57 17.37
CA VAL A 529 6.50 9.77 16.55
C VAL A 529 6.02 11.01 17.28
N GLU A 530 6.71 12.12 17.04
CA GLU A 530 6.32 13.46 17.53
C GLU A 530 5.26 14.08 16.60
N ASP A 531 4.17 13.36 16.34
CA ASP A 531 3.09 13.73 15.41
C ASP A 531 1.75 13.11 15.81
N THR A 532 1.26 13.48 17.00
CA THR A 532 -0.02 13.01 17.57
C THR A 532 -1.20 13.21 16.63
N GLU A 533 -1.24 14.32 15.89
CA GLU A 533 -2.42 14.69 15.10
C GLU A 533 -2.49 13.90 13.79
N ALA A 534 -1.37 13.72 13.07
CA ALA A 534 -1.35 12.84 11.90
C ALA A 534 -1.66 11.38 12.27
N VAL A 535 -1.10 10.86 13.37
CA VAL A 535 -1.35 9.48 13.81
C VAL A 535 -2.86 9.26 14.05
N GLU A 536 -3.53 10.16 14.78
CA GLU A 536 -4.97 10.07 15.07
C GLU A 536 -5.84 10.17 13.82
N VAL A 537 -5.57 11.19 13.00
CA VAL A 537 -6.29 11.44 11.74
C VAL A 537 -6.17 10.24 10.79
N CYS A 538 -4.99 9.61 10.69
CA CYS A 538 -4.83 8.40 9.87
C CYS A 538 -5.75 7.26 10.33
N GLY A 539 -5.87 7.06 11.65
CA GLY A 539 -6.74 6.05 12.26
C GLY A 539 -8.22 6.22 11.94
N ALA A 540 -8.68 7.45 11.68
CA ALA A 540 -10.04 7.77 11.28
C ALA A 540 -10.26 7.71 9.75
N LEU A 541 -9.49 8.49 8.98
CA LEU A 541 -9.73 8.71 7.54
C LEU A 541 -9.59 7.45 6.69
N LYS A 542 -8.73 6.51 7.08
CA LYS A 542 -8.57 5.21 6.39
C LYS A 542 -9.89 4.43 6.22
N ASN A 543 -10.87 4.65 7.11
CA ASN A 543 -12.18 4.01 7.03
C ASN A 543 -12.98 4.49 5.81
N ILE A 544 -12.79 5.75 5.38
CA ILE A 544 -13.40 6.33 4.17
C ILE A 544 -12.81 5.65 2.94
N VAL A 545 -11.48 5.54 2.87
CA VAL A 545 -10.76 4.90 1.75
C VAL A 545 -11.09 3.41 1.65
N ALA A 546 -11.29 2.74 2.79
CA ALA A 546 -11.74 1.35 2.81
C ALA A 546 -13.16 1.16 2.25
N CYS A 547 -14.06 2.14 2.42
CA CYS A 547 -15.35 2.13 1.73
C CYS A 547 -15.17 2.24 0.20
N ALA A 548 -14.32 3.15 -0.28
CA ALA A 548 -13.99 3.26 -1.71
C ALA A 548 -13.39 1.96 -2.28
N ALA A 549 -12.46 1.32 -1.55
CA ALA A 549 -11.91 0.03 -1.93
C ALA A 549 -12.97 -1.08 -1.99
N GLY A 550 -13.96 -1.06 -1.08
CA GLY A 550 -15.13 -1.94 -1.15
C GLY A 550 -16.03 -1.66 -2.35
N PHE A 551 -16.21 -0.39 -2.74
CA PHE A 551 -16.96 -0.06 -3.96
C PHE A 551 -16.26 -0.58 -5.23
N VAL A 552 -14.94 -0.48 -5.29
CA VAL A 552 -14.10 -1.07 -6.37
C VAL A 552 -14.27 -2.59 -6.45
N ASP A 553 -14.22 -3.29 -5.32
CA ASP A 553 -14.47 -4.75 -5.26
C ASP A 553 -15.90 -5.11 -5.68
N GLY A 554 -16.87 -4.27 -5.28
CA GLY A 554 -18.29 -4.43 -5.59
C GLY A 554 -18.59 -4.29 -7.08
N LEU A 555 -17.86 -3.41 -7.76
CA LEU A 555 -17.95 -3.13 -9.20
C LEU A 555 -17.02 -4.02 -10.05
N ALA A 556 -16.20 -4.88 -9.43
CA ALA A 556 -15.20 -5.73 -10.08
C ALA A 556 -14.18 -4.96 -10.95
N LEU A 557 -13.73 -3.78 -10.50
CA LEU A 557 -12.84 -2.89 -11.27
C LEU A 557 -11.33 -3.23 -11.19
N GLY A 558 -10.97 -4.42 -10.71
CA GLY A 558 -9.59 -4.92 -10.72
C GLY A 558 -8.68 -4.37 -9.61
N ASP A 559 -7.51 -5.00 -9.48
CA ASP A 559 -6.55 -4.70 -8.42
C ASP A 559 -5.79 -3.38 -8.68
N ASN A 560 -5.56 -3.00 -9.95
CA ASN A 560 -4.90 -1.73 -10.25
C ASN A 560 -5.77 -0.52 -9.84
N THR A 561 -7.09 -0.55 -10.12
CA THR A 561 -8.04 0.50 -9.66
C THR A 561 -8.03 0.60 -8.13
N LYS A 562 -8.00 -0.55 -7.44
CA LYS A 562 -7.98 -0.60 -5.97
C LYS A 562 -6.72 0.02 -5.40
N ALA A 563 -5.56 -0.27 -6.00
CA ALA A 563 -4.28 0.31 -5.61
C ALA A 563 -4.25 1.83 -5.84
N ALA A 564 -4.85 2.32 -6.95
CA ALA A 564 -5.02 3.75 -7.18
C ALA A 564 -5.91 4.42 -6.11
N VAL A 565 -7.03 3.79 -5.72
CA VAL A 565 -7.88 4.28 -4.62
C VAL A 565 -7.13 4.36 -3.30
N ILE A 566 -6.35 3.34 -2.95
CA ILE A 566 -5.54 3.34 -1.72
C ILE A 566 -4.50 4.46 -1.75
N ARG A 567 -3.82 4.63 -2.89
CA ARG A 567 -2.79 5.66 -3.10
C ARG A 567 -3.36 7.08 -3.01
N LEU A 568 -4.44 7.37 -3.73
CA LEU A 568 -5.11 8.67 -3.70
C LEU A 568 -5.73 8.96 -2.34
N GLY A 569 -6.31 7.96 -1.68
CA GLY A 569 -6.79 8.07 -0.31
C GLY A 569 -5.69 8.43 0.68
N LEU A 570 -4.49 7.85 0.54
CA LEU A 570 -3.33 8.23 1.34
C LEU A 570 -2.88 9.67 1.07
N MET A 571 -2.97 10.16 -0.17
CA MET A 571 -2.69 11.56 -0.51
C MET A 571 -3.74 12.53 0.05
N GLU A 572 -5.02 12.17 0.04
CA GLU A 572 -6.07 12.94 0.72
C GLU A 572 -5.88 12.93 2.25
N MET A 573 -5.41 11.83 2.84
CA MET A 573 -5.06 11.79 4.28
C MET A 573 -3.92 12.76 4.61
N VAL A 574 -2.83 12.78 3.83
CA VAL A 574 -1.71 13.73 3.99
C VAL A 574 -2.22 15.17 3.88
N ARG A 575 -2.91 15.48 2.78
CA ARG A 575 -3.45 16.82 2.49
C ARG A 575 -4.42 17.31 3.57
N TYR A 576 -5.18 16.41 4.19
CA TYR A 576 -6.12 16.76 5.25
C TYR A 576 -5.37 17.20 6.53
N VAL A 577 -4.33 16.48 6.93
CA VAL A 577 -3.49 16.87 8.07
C VAL A 577 -2.76 18.18 7.77
N ASP A 578 -2.19 18.33 6.57
CA ASP A 578 -1.52 19.57 6.16
C ASP A 578 -2.46 20.79 6.17
N GLN A 579 -3.71 20.63 5.72
CA GLN A 579 -4.67 21.73 5.64
C GLN A 579 -5.30 22.08 7.00
N PHE A 580 -5.47 21.14 7.93
CA PHE A 580 -6.28 21.33 9.14
C PHE A 580 -5.55 21.13 10.49
N HIS A 581 -4.35 20.53 10.50
CA HIS A 581 -3.67 20.08 11.73
C HIS A 581 -2.21 20.59 11.85
N GLY A 582 -1.92 21.76 11.30
CA GLY A 582 -0.66 22.47 11.55
C GLY A 582 0.56 21.98 10.75
N GLY A 583 0.35 21.14 9.73
CA GLY A 583 1.40 20.58 8.88
C GLY A 583 1.83 19.19 9.35
N SER A 584 1.85 18.25 8.42
CA SER A 584 2.15 16.84 8.69
C SER A 584 3.63 16.50 8.52
N LYS A 585 4.11 15.49 9.25
CA LYS A 585 5.39 14.86 8.90
C LYS A 585 5.10 13.70 7.96
N ILE A 586 5.53 13.81 6.70
CA ILE A 586 5.22 12.81 5.67
C ILE A 586 5.67 11.38 6.05
N ASN A 587 6.72 11.26 6.86
CA ASN A 587 7.18 9.99 7.43
C ASN A 587 6.11 9.28 8.29
N THR A 588 5.25 10.03 8.99
CA THR A 588 4.18 9.47 9.83
C THR A 588 3.20 8.60 9.03
N PHE A 589 3.02 8.87 7.73
CA PHE A 589 2.15 8.08 6.85
C PHE A 589 2.80 6.78 6.34
N PHE A 590 4.12 6.67 6.42
CA PHE A 590 4.86 5.43 6.19
C PHE A 590 4.96 4.55 7.44
N GLU A 591 4.72 5.13 8.62
CA GLU A 591 4.49 4.34 9.82
C GLU A 591 3.14 3.63 9.77
N SER A 592 2.95 2.65 10.65
CA SER A 592 1.84 1.72 10.52
C SER A 592 0.46 2.38 10.65
N CYS A 593 0.33 3.47 11.42
CA CYS A 593 -0.92 4.24 11.49
C CYS A 593 -1.42 4.71 10.11
N GLY A 594 -0.52 4.98 9.16
CA GLY A 594 -0.83 5.36 7.79
C GLY A 594 -0.95 4.12 6.89
N VAL A 595 0.08 3.85 6.10
CA VAL A 595 0.04 2.89 4.99
C VAL A 595 -0.37 1.48 5.39
N ALA A 596 0.08 0.95 6.53
CA ALA A 596 -0.21 -0.45 6.92
C ALA A 596 -1.66 -0.61 7.43
N ASP A 597 -2.14 0.25 8.32
CA ASP A 597 -3.54 0.25 8.79
C ASP A 597 -4.50 0.55 7.64
N LEU A 598 -4.12 1.41 6.69
CA LEU A 598 -4.86 1.68 5.47
C LEU A 598 -5.00 0.42 4.59
N ILE A 599 -3.89 -0.22 4.20
CA ILE A 599 -3.89 -1.46 3.40
C ILE A 599 -4.76 -2.53 4.08
N THR A 600 -4.50 -2.80 5.36
CA THR A 600 -5.24 -3.81 6.14
C THR A 600 -6.75 -3.52 6.12
N THR A 601 -7.15 -2.26 6.29
CA THR A 601 -8.57 -1.88 6.27
C THR A 601 -9.18 -2.01 4.87
N CYS A 602 -8.42 -1.74 3.81
CA CYS A 602 -8.86 -1.82 2.42
C CYS A 602 -8.91 -3.25 1.83
N TYR A 603 -8.27 -4.25 2.46
CA TYR A 603 -8.36 -5.67 2.06
C TYR A 603 -9.18 -6.51 3.05
N GLY A 604 -8.84 -6.49 4.35
CA GLY A 604 -9.51 -7.30 5.38
C GLY A 604 -10.64 -6.59 6.14
N GLY A 605 -10.70 -5.26 6.09
CA GLY A 605 -11.54 -4.44 6.98
C GLY A 605 -13.06 -4.50 6.74
N ARG A 606 -13.84 -4.34 7.83
CA ARG A 606 -15.31 -4.38 7.81
C ARG A 606 -15.94 -3.31 6.92
N ASN A 607 -15.36 -2.11 6.85
CA ASN A 607 -15.80 -1.04 5.94
C ASN A 607 -15.79 -1.53 4.49
N ARG A 608 -14.69 -2.16 4.04
CA ARG A 608 -14.56 -2.76 2.71
C ARG A 608 -15.62 -3.83 2.46
N LYS A 609 -15.79 -4.80 3.38
CA LYS A 609 -16.75 -5.92 3.22
C LYS A 609 -18.19 -5.44 3.06
N VAL A 610 -18.60 -4.44 3.86
CA VAL A 610 -19.97 -3.88 3.78
C VAL A 610 -20.15 -3.01 2.54
N SER A 611 -19.15 -2.19 2.17
CA SER A 611 -19.20 -1.38 0.94
C SER A 611 -19.22 -2.22 -0.34
N GLU A 612 -18.55 -3.38 -0.36
CA GLU A 612 -18.68 -4.37 -1.44
C GLU A 612 -20.11 -4.92 -1.52
N ALA A 613 -20.67 -5.35 -0.38
CA ALA A 613 -22.04 -5.86 -0.33
C ALA A 613 -23.09 -4.80 -0.70
N PHE A 614 -22.87 -3.53 -0.34
CA PHE A 614 -23.70 -2.39 -0.72
C PHE A 614 -23.82 -2.26 -2.24
N VAL A 615 -22.70 -2.33 -2.96
CA VAL A 615 -22.72 -2.29 -4.43
C VAL A 615 -23.33 -3.56 -5.02
N LYS A 616 -22.96 -4.75 -4.53
CA LYS A 616 -23.42 -6.03 -5.09
C LYS A 616 -24.90 -6.32 -4.85
N THR A 617 -25.51 -5.73 -3.81
CA THR A 617 -26.91 -6.02 -3.42
C THR A 617 -27.86 -4.83 -3.57
N GLY A 618 -27.36 -3.60 -3.64
CA GLY A 618 -28.18 -2.38 -3.65
C GLY A 618 -28.86 -2.05 -2.31
N LYS A 619 -28.67 -2.87 -1.27
CA LYS A 619 -29.19 -2.63 0.09
C LYS A 619 -28.59 -1.35 0.69
N SER A 620 -29.29 -0.76 1.64
CA SER A 620 -28.72 0.33 2.46
C SER A 620 -27.61 -0.18 3.38
N ILE A 621 -26.72 0.74 3.80
CA ILE A 621 -25.71 0.45 4.82
C ILE A 621 -26.38 -0.05 6.11
N GLU A 622 -27.53 0.51 6.51
CA GLU A 622 -28.22 0.14 7.75
C GLU A 622 -28.80 -1.29 7.75
N GLU A 623 -29.20 -1.80 6.59
CA GLU A 623 -29.60 -3.20 6.43
C GLU A 623 -28.37 -4.11 6.54
N LEU A 624 -27.27 -3.74 5.89
CA LEU A 624 -26.03 -4.53 5.91
C LEU A 624 -25.32 -4.50 7.28
N GLU A 625 -25.45 -3.41 8.06
CA GLU A 625 -25.01 -3.37 9.46
C GLU A 625 -25.75 -4.39 10.33
N LYS A 626 -27.05 -4.57 10.10
CA LYS A 626 -27.86 -5.59 10.81
C LYS A 626 -27.48 -7.00 10.36
N GLU A 627 -27.34 -7.22 9.07
CA GLU A 627 -27.06 -8.55 8.48
C GLU A 627 -25.62 -9.02 8.68
N MET A 628 -24.63 -8.14 8.54
CA MET A 628 -23.20 -8.51 8.51
C MET A 628 -22.46 -8.18 9.80
N LEU A 629 -22.93 -7.20 10.58
CA LEU A 629 -22.22 -6.65 11.74
C LEU A 629 -22.97 -6.85 13.06
N ASN A 630 -24.05 -7.64 13.08
CA ASN A 630 -24.93 -7.84 14.25
C ASN A 630 -25.40 -6.51 14.88
N GLY A 631 -25.68 -5.50 14.05
CA GLY A 631 -26.12 -4.17 14.49
C GLY A 631 -25.01 -3.21 14.94
N GLN A 632 -23.73 -3.58 14.84
CA GLN A 632 -22.64 -2.62 15.05
C GLN A 632 -22.59 -1.63 13.87
N LYS A 633 -22.54 -0.32 14.18
CA LYS A 633 -22.44 0.75 13.18
C LYS A 633 -21.10 0.73 12.44
N LEU A 634 -21.15 0.99 11.14
CA LEU A 634 -19.99 1.07 10.26
C LEU A 634 -19.38 2.48 10.32
N GLN A 635 -18.09 2.58 10.67
CA GLN A 635 -17.46 3.89 10.89
C GLN A 635 -17.24 4.69 9.59
N GLY A 636 -16.86 4.02 8.48
CA GLY A 636 -16.46 4.69 7.24
C GLY A 636 -17.48 5.68 6.67
N PRO A 637 -18.77 5.31 6.51
CA PRO A 637 -19.80 6.23 6.04
C PRO A 637 -20.03 7.43 6.96
N ALA A 638 -20.04 7.22 8.29
CA ALA A 638 -20.21 8.29 9.26
C ALA A 638 -19.01 9.27 9.25
N THR A 639 -17.77 8.75 9.26
CA THR A 639 -16.57 9.59 9.14
C THR A 639 -16.53 10.32 7.79
N ALA A 640 -17.03 9.73 6.71
CA ALA A 640 -17.15 10.39 5.41
C ALA A 640 -18.17 11.56 5.44
N GLU A 641 -19.29 11.39 6.15
CA GLU A 641 -20.29 12.45 6.37
C GLU A 641 -19.73 13.62 7.20
N GLU A 642 -19.09 13.33 8.33
CA GLU A 642 -18.42 14.33 9.16
C GLU A 642 -17.40 15.13 8.34
N VAL A 643 -16.47 14.43 7.68
CA VAL A 643 -15.40 15.02 6.85
C VAL A 643 -15.99 15.85 5.71
N ASN A 644 -17.00 15.34 5.01
CA ASN A 644 -17.64 16.10 3.93
C ASN A 644 -18.40 17.34 4.45
N GLY A 645 -18.97 17.29 5.65
CA GLY A 645 -19.58 18.46 6.31
C GLY A 645 -18.56 19.56 6.62
N MET A 646 -17.39 19.19 7.14
CA MET A 646 -16.28 20.12 7.37
C MET A 646 -15.72 20.69 6.06
N LEU A 647 -15.51 19.82 5.05
CA LEU A 647 -15.01 20.23 3.73
C LEU A 647 -15.96 21.16 2.98
N LYS A 648 -17.28 20.95 3.08
CA LYS A 648 -18.31 21.88 2.60
C LYS A 648 -18.21 23.21 3.34
N GLY A 649 -18.06 23.19 4.67
CA GLY A 649 -17.92 24.39 5.50
C GLY A 649 -16.72 25.28 5.15
N CYS A 650 -15.64 24.69 4.62
CA CYS A 650 -14.43 25.43 4.19
C CYS A 650 -14.19 25.42 2.67
N ASN A 651 -15.24 25.22 1.85
CA ASN A 651 -15.19 25.22 0.37
C ASN A 651 -14.00 24.43 -0.21
N SER A 652 -13.75 23.23 0.32
CA SER A 652 -12.59 22.41 -0.03
C SER A 652 -12.94 21.02 -0.57
N THR A 653 -14.21 20.70 -0.82
CA THR A 653 -14.64 19.40 -1.40
C THR A 653 -13.86 19.00 -2.65
N ASP A 654 -13.58 19.96 -3.53
CA ASP A 654 -12.90 19.72 -4.80
C ASP A 654 -11.41 19.36 -4.63
N LYS A 655 -10.86 19.58 -3.43
CA LYS A 655 -9.51 19.15 -3.04
C LYS A 655 -9.47 17.73 -2.48
N PHE A 656 -10.61 17.14 -2.15
CA PHE A 656 -10.76 15.80 -1.55
C PHE A 656 -11.90 15.01 -2.24
N PRO A 657 -11.86 14.87 -3.59
CA PRO A 657 -12.96 14.26 -4.32
C PRO A 657 -13.19 12.79 -3.96
N LEU A 658 -12.20 12.02 -3.49
CA LEU A 658 -12.41 10.64 -3.04
C LEU A 658 -13.23 10.61 -1.75
N PHE A 659 -12.88 11.40 -0.73
CA PHE A 659 -13.67 11.48 0.50
C PHE A 659 -15.08 11.99 0.25
N THR A 660 -15.23 13.06 -0.56
CA THR A 660 -16.55 13.57 -0.95
C THR A 660 -17.35 12.55 -1.78
N ALA A 661 -16.72 11.81 -2.70
CA ALA A 661 -17.39 10.75 -3.47
C ALA A 661 -17.93 9.64 -2.57
N VAL A 662 -17.12 9.16 -1.61
CA VAL A 662 -17.53 8.09 -0.69
C VAL A 662 -18.77 8.50 0.11
N HIS A 663 -18.79 9.71 0.67
CA HIS A 663 -19.97 10.22 1.35
C HIS A 663 -21.19 10.27 0.40
N ARG A 664 -21.03 10.87 -0.78
CA ARG A 664 -22.14 11.02 -1.75
C ARG A 664 -22.70 9.67 -2.22
N ILE A 665 -21.86 8.65 -2.37
CA ILE A 665 -22.28 7.28 -2.69
C ILE A 665 -23.05 6.65 -1.52
N CYS A 666 -22.54 6.76 -0.29
CA CYS A 666 -23.25 6.29 0.91
C CYS A 666 -24.62 6.98 1.10
N ALA A 667 -24.69 8.28 0.81
CA ALA A 667 -25.91 9.09 0.86
C ALA A 667 -26.84 8.88 -0.37
N LYS A 668 -26.45 8.06 -1.35
CA LYS A 668 -27.16 7.83 -2.62
C LYS A 668 -27.34 9.10 -3.49
N GLU A 669 -26.51 10.12 -3.27
CA GLU A 669 -26.39 11.33 -4.11
C GLU A 669 -25.52 11.13 -5.37
N LEU A 670 -24.79 10.01 -5.42
CA LEU A 670 -23.87 9.62 -6.50
C LEU A 670 -23.94 8.09 -6.65
N LYS A 671 -23.82 7.55 -7.88
CA LYS A 671 -23.80 6.10 -8.07
C LYS A 671 -22.40 5.56 -7.79
N PRO A 672 -22.23 4.31 -7.32
CA PRO A 672 -20.92 3.69 -7.15
C PRO A 672 -20.05 3.75 -8.42
N GLN A 673 -20.65 3.60 -9.60
CA GLN A 673 -19.95 3.65 -10.89
C GLN A 673 -19.24 4.99 -11.14
N ASP A 674 -19.83 6.09 -10.67
CA ASP A 674 -19.32 7.45 -10.90
C ASP A 674 -18.03 7.73 -10.07
N LEU A 675 -17.66 6.83 -9.14
CA LEU A 675 -16.41 6.90 -8.37
C LEU A 675 -15.17 6.98 -9.27
N ILE A 676 -15.17 6.26 -10.40
CA ILE A 676 -14.04 6.25 -11.34
C ILE A 676 -13.79 7.65 -11.90
N ASP A 677 -14.84 8.42 -12.18
CA ASP A 677 -14.68 9.77 -12.72
C ASP A 677 -14.19 10.77 -11.68
N GLN A 678 -14.45 10.54 -10.39
CA GLN A 678 -13.86 11.32 -9.29
C GLN A 678 -12.36 11.01 -9.13
N ILE A 679 -11.98 9.75 -9.32
CA ILE A 679 -10.58 9.28 -9.32
C ILE A 679 -9.82 9.85 -10.53
N ARG A 680 -10.35 9.70 -11.75
CA ARG A 680 -9.76 10.22 -13.01
C ARG A 680 -9.43 11.70 -12.95
N ASN A 681 -10.29 12.49 -12.33
CA ASN A 681 -10.18 13.94 -12.23
C ASN A 681 -9.52 14.43 -10.92
N HIS A 682 -8.93 13.53 -10.13
CA HIS A 682 -8.37 13.87 -8.83
C HIS A 682 -7.24 14.93 -8.91
N PRO A 683 -7.21 15.98 -8.07
CA PRO A 683 -6.27 17.10 -8.20
C PRO A 683 -4.77 16.76 -8.18
N GLU A 684 -4.35 15.64 -7.57
CA GLU A 684 -2.96 15.14 -7.68
C GLU A 684 -2.54 14.89 -9.15
N HIS A 685 -3.49 14.66 -10.06
CA HIS A 685 -3.26 14.54 -11.49
C HIS A 685 -3.13 15.88 -12.24
N ALA A 686 -3.43 16.99 -11.57
CA ALA A 686 -3.38 18.35 -12.12
C ALA A 686 -2.26 19.19 -11.48
N ALA A 687 -1.96 19.00 -10.19
CA ALA A 687 -0.99 19.78 -9.42
C ALA A 687 0.49 19.57 -9.82
N ARG A 688 0.77 18.67 -10.77
CA ARG A 688 2.13 18.28 -11.20
C ARG A 688 2.26 18.16 -12.74
N GLN A 689 1.47 18.95 -13.47
CA GLN A 689 1.54 19.05 -14.94
C GLN A 689 2.61 20.06 -15.39
#